data_AF-A0AAV7D705-F1
#
_entry.id   AF-A0AAV7D705-F1
#
_cell.length_a   1.000
_cell.length_b   1.000
_cell.length_c   1.000
_cell.angle_alpha   90.00
_cell.angle_beta   90.00
_cell.angle_gamma   90.00
#
_symmetry.space_group_name_H-M   'P 1'
#
loop_
_entity.id
_entity.type
_entity.pdbx_description
1 polymer ?
#
loop_
_entity_poly.entity_id
_entity_poly.type
_entity_poly.pdbx_seq_one_letter_code
_entity_poly.pdbx_strand_id
1 'polypeptide(L)'
;MSRKLTSLEIFLIVLFVLMTGVCIALIVLHFVNPQKNDGNNEKEAGCSSIHHLSGSSGHFSSLNYPSNYVNSKTCAWEIIVPDDKVVHLWFEDFHVESSSLCIEDRVTIEDNVGLLGTYCGHNVPKPLVSAGNRIFVTFISNGETNDKGFDAKYEAVDPKNIADIVGGGGYLDGNAGEFQSPATYNSKNYDQFQWKISVDAGYRVKLSFSSFNLELPGPAGCKEVVEIYDGDTKGSQKLGHFCGKEIPDPVLASSNSVLVRFKANELTARGSFHAKYIAFEGDVIPTESPSYVDSGCGSNALQKGRKGFIHSVNYPDTYPPDLHCTWNISVTPGMLIKLSFNDLSLDGEIGQCTGDNLEISDSFDMIGSYCGFLKPPVIISSSNQLFLNFTTDKVNSDRGFEIKWEEVYPDDIEEIQSCGGGFTEDSGVMKSPNWPNNYPPNRLCVWHLQVPEGKKITVNFTHFDLEDTDLVTRLCYDYVAAYEESSGVNIKYGPFCGVNMPNRITSQSNTLSIRFYSDIFTESRGFRAYWTTNPLQTPPTEPPPPPNPWDSIEIEWPKKCGLPTFPPQINTRIVNGEPAVPHTWPWQVSMQVWPSSRNETIFFHTCGGTLIHKNWVLTAAHCFINYADELYRWQMCLGKHNLTLVEPNEKCFKILGIYRHEGFVYPEIPALEFDIALVKLDGEVEANEYIDFACLPPHNQVLPESFRCHATGWGDETGNSLAPKAAEGLNQVALPVISYEVCKTPQYWWFQIKDSMICAGYVLPDQLKSVCQGDSGGPLVCPSSTNSSIWEVHGITSFGPIGCIMDKKPSVFTRSSAHLDWIDLIIKKDLYDTYSSGCGSAKDLSDRKGQFTSMQYPSTYSNNADCIWNIVAPADKVIHLHFERFVLEESNFCNNDRVVISDELGIVGSLCGNYVPHDLVSFSNKLSVHFISNSRLVDVGFGASWEFVDPNLIQSIAGCGGHFNTDEGDFMSPNWPNSNYPNSKTCTWKITADPSKTIQIIFTNMNLQAANFTGACQDYVEVFDGDKPGAQKLGHYCGFTIPPTLHTRGNTAVITFVSNHITNAKGFYGHWRTNATNIINVPQTPPKPWENVNINFPANCDQQFISTTGSSQLNWHASIQSRSRPYLPFLHRCVGSLIHSQWILLPAHCIESDENLDSWRVCFASDTVEKCVGTDAFIRHEDFASSQDNAYFHDIALLHLSEKVSINPVCLPNSEETISTGEICYWAGWAAAETGGMNGHATFQLPVPTCRMKLAVSPVSGRTI
;
A
#
# COMPACT_ATOMS: atom_id res chain seq x y z
N MET A 1 -23.01 60.35 -0.83
CA MET A 1 -22.05 61.45 -0.60
C MET A 1 -20.67 60.95 -1.00
N SER A 2 -20.05 61.51 -2.04
CA SER A 2 -18.78 60.98 -2.58
C SER A 2 -17.59 61.41 -1.74
N ARG A 3 -16.78 60.43 -1.32
CA ARG A 3 -15.49 60.67 -0.69
C ARG A 3 -14.47 60.87 -1.81
N LYS A 4 -13.93 62.08 -1.96
CA LYS A 4 -12.88 62.37 -2.94
C LYS A 4 -11.57 61.71 -2.49
N LEU A 5 -10.96 60.94 -3.39
CA LEU A 5 -9.66 60.30 -3.23
C LEU A 5 -8.58 61.33 -2.86
N THR A 6 -7.68 60.91 -1.99
CA THR A 6 -6.54 61.69 -1.50
C THR A 6 -5.42 61.77 -2.56
N SER A 7 -4.57 62.78 -2.47
CA SER A 7 -3.47 62.99 -3.42
C SER A 7 -2.49 61.81 -3.50
N LEU A 8 -2.39 61.00 -2.45
CA LEU A 8 -1.56 59.79 -2.43
C LEU A 8 -2.18 58.66 -3.26
N GLU A 9 -3.49 58.47 -3.18
CA GLU A 9 -4.22 57.46 -3.96
C GLU A 9 -4.21 57.82 -5.46
N ILE A 10 -4.34 59.11 -5.80
CA ILE A 10 -4.19 59.57 -7.19
C ILE A 10 -2.77 59.30 -7.70
N PHE A 11 -1.74 59.51 -6.87
CA PHE A 11 -0.35 59.26 -7.26
C PHE A 11 -0.09 57.77 -7.48
N LEU A 12 -0.62 56.89 -6.63
CA LEU A 12 -0.49 55.43 -6.77
C LEU A 12 -1.24 54.90 -8.00
N ILE A 13 -2.43 55.45 -8.30
CA ILE A 13 -3.18 55.10 -9.51
C ILE A 13 -2.41 55.55 -10.76
N VAL A 14 -1.83 56.75 -10.77
CA VAL A 14 -1.02 57.24 -11.90
C VAL A 14 0.25 56.41 -12.08
N LEU A 15 0.90 55.99 -10.99
CA LEU A 15 2.07 55.11 -11.05
C LEU A 15 1.72 53.73 -11.64
N PHE A 16 0.58 53.18 -11.26
CA PHE A 16 0.09 51.88 -11.75
C PHE A 16 -0.30 51.94 -13.24
N VAL A 17 -0.92 53.04 -13.69
CA VAL A 17 -1.26 53.27 -15.10
C VAL A 17 0.00 53.47 -15.96
N LEU A 18 1.03 54.13 -15.43
CA LEU A 18 2.30 54.29 -16.13
C LEU A 18 3.08 52.97 -16.27
N MET A 19 3.09 52.13 -15.24
CA MET A 19 3.75 50.82 -15.28
C MET A 19 3.06 49.84 -16.23
N THR A 20 1.73 49.83 -16.25
CA THR A 20 0.95 49.02 -17.20
C THR A 20 1.08 49.53 -18.63
N GLY A 21 1.14 50.85 -18.85
CA GLY A 21 1.39 51.44 -20.16
C GLY A 21 2.75 51.08 -20.77
N VAL A 22 3.82 50.99 -19.95
CA VAL A 22 5.16 50.57 -20.40
C VAL A 22 5.18 49.09 -20.81
N CYS A 23 4.46 48.22 -20.08
CA CYS A 23 4.36 46.80 -20.43
C CYS A 23 3.60 46.58 -21.75
N ILE A 24 2.52 47.34 -21.98
CA ILE A 24 1.74 47.25 -23.22
C ILE A 24 2.54 47.78 -24.43
N ALA A 25 3.33 48.85 -24.25
CA ALA A 25 4.17 49.39 -25.32
C ALA A 25 5.29 48.42 -25.76
N LEU A 26 5.83 47.61 -24.84
CA LEU A 26 6.82 46.57 -25.15
C LEU A 26 6.21 45.39 -25.93
N ILE A 27 4.95 45.05 -25.65
CA ILE A 27 4.23 43.97 -26.36
C ILE A 27 3.84 44.41 -27.78
N VAL A 28 3.46 45.68 -27.97
CA VAL A 28 3.05 46.22 -29.28
C VAL A 28 4.24 46.41 -30.24
N LEU A 29 5.45 46.67 -29.71
CA LEU A 29 6.67 46.73 -30.53
C LEU A 29 7.13 45.36 -31.08
N HIS A 30 6.60 44.24 -30.57
CA HIS A 30 6.94 42.90 -31.04
C HIS A 30 6.11 42.43 -32.26
N PHE A 31 4.99 43.09 -32.59
CA PHE A 31 4.00 42.53 -33.54
C PHE A 31 3.70 43.33 -34.81
N VAL A 32 4.49 44.34 -35.20
CA VAL A 32 4.25 45.06 -36.47
C VAL A 32 5.52 45.30 -37.28
N ASN A 33 5.81 44.42 -38.24
CA ASN A 33 6.19 44.80 -39.62
C ASN A 33 6.25 43.60 -40.59
N PRO A 34 5.46 43.59 -41.69
CA PRO A 34 5.68 42.69 -42.82
C PRO A 34 6.16 43.42 -44.11
N GLN A 35 7.07 42.74 -44.82
CA GLN A 35 7.37 42.79 -46.28
C GLN A 35 8.31 43.89 -46.87
N LYS A 36 9.53 43.48 -47.29
CA LYS A 36 9.94 43.45 -48.73
C LYS A 36 11.32 42.79 -49.01
N ASN A 37 11.32 42.02 -50.11
CA ASN A 37 12.34 41.20 -50.79
C ASN A 37 13.77 41.74 -50.95
N ASP A 38 14.76 40.83 -50.91
CA ASP A 38 15.57 40.47 -52.11
C ASP A 38 16.29 39.12 -51.93
N GLY A 39 16.44 38.36 -53.01
CA GLY A 39 16.67 36.91 -52.99
C GLY A 39 18.12 36.42 -52.95
N ASN A 40 18.28 35.17 -52.51
CA ASN A 40 19.06 34.10 -53.17
C ASN A 40 19.05 32.82 -52.31
N ASN A 41 18.68 31.71 -52.95
CA ASN A 41 19.02 30.30 -52.67
C ASN A 41 19.46 29.89 -51.26
N GLU A 42 18.64 29.11 -50.55
CA GLU A 42 18.78 27.65 -50.40
C GLU A 42 17.61 27.09 -49.56
N LYS A 43 17.27 25.83 -49.80
CA LYS A 43 16.15 25.13 -49.14
C LYS A 43 16.47 24.88 -47.66
N GLU A 44 15.68 25.43 -46.75
CA GLU A 44 15.57 24.91 -45.37
C GLU A 44 14.16 24.38 -45.14
N ALA A 45 14.01 23.06 -45.24
CA ALA A 45 12.87 22.33 -44.73
C ALA A 45 13.05 22.19 -43.21
N GLY A 46 12.25 22.91 -42.41
CA GLY A 46 12.34 22.84 -40.95
C GLY A 46 10.98 23.01 -40.29
N CYS A 47 10.37 21.88 -39.91
CA CYS A 47 9.30 21.74 -38.92
C CYS A 47 8.06 22.65 -39.04
N SER A 48 7.53 22.86 -40.24
CA SER A 48 6.25 23.58 -40.45
C SER A 48 5.13 22.68 -40.99
N SER A 49 5.39 21.38 -41.17
CA SER A 49 4.45 20.39 -41.71
C SER A 49 4.63 19.03 -41.03
N ILE A 50 3.55 18.26 -40.86
CA ILE A 50 3.61 16.90 -40.35
C ILE A 50 4.37 16.01 -41.35
N HIS A 51 5.37 15.29 -40.86
CA HIS A 51 6.15 14.34 -41.64
C HIS A 51 5.46 12.98 -41.62
N HIS A 52 4.91 12.57 -42.76
CA HIS A 52 4.27 11.26 -42.90
C HIS A 52 5.30 10.18 -43.23
N LEU A 53 5.44 9.20 -42.34
CA LEU A 53 6.32 8.05 -42.48
C LEU A 53 5.48 6.79 -42.66
N SER A 54 5.70 6.05 -43.75
CA SER A 54 4.97 4.82 -44.04
C SER A 54 5.91 3.71 -44.51
N GLY A 55 5.60 2.47 -44.15
CA GLY A 55 6.44 1.29 -44.45
C GLY A 55 6.62 0.37 -43.24
N SER A 56 7.26 -0.79 -43.44
CA SER A 56 7.46 -1.78 -42.38
C SER A 56 8.59 -1.43 -41.39
N SER A 57 9.36 -0.39 -41.67
CA SER A 57 10.36 0.18 -40.77
C SER A 57 10.81 1.55 -41.26
N GLY A 58 11.34 2.39 -40.38
CA GLY A 58 11.90 3.69 -40.75
C GLY A 58 12.70 4.34 -39.64
N HIS A 59 13.27 5.51 -39.95
CA HIS A 59 14.19 6.25 -39.09
C HIS A 59 13.92 7.75 -39.23
N PHE A 60 13.96 8.48 -38.11
CA PHE A 60 13.76 9.92 -38.07
C PHE A 60 14.44 10.54 -36.85
N SER A 61 14.79 11.82 -36.92
CA SER A 61 15.50 12.53 -35.86
C SER A 61 15.00 13.96 -35.69
N SER A 62 15.32 14.56 -34.54
CA SER A 62 15.10 15.99 -34.33
C SER A 62 15.97 16.81 -35.28
N LEU A 63 15.48 17.98 -35.68
CA LEU A 63 16.22 18.88 -36.57
C LEU A 63 17.62 19.16 -36.03
N ASN A 64 18.64 19.04 -36.89
CA ASN A 64 20.08 19.22 -36.61
C ASN A 64 20.79 18.10 -35.84
N TYR A 65 20.11 17.05 -35.37
CA TYR A 65 20.78 15.92 -34.70
C TYR A 65 21.90 15.34 -35.59
N PRO A 66 23.13 15.09 -35.07
CA PRO A 66 23.54 15.06 -33.65
C PRO A 66 24.04 16.40 -33.09
N SER A 67 23.78 17.53 -33.75
CA SER A 67 24.00 18.88 -33.21
C SER A 67 22.73 19.38 -32.53
N ASN A 68 22.85 20.46 -31.73
CA ASN A 68 21.71 20.93 -30.95
C ASN A 68 20.49 21.29 -31.81
N TYR A 69 19.30 20.93 -31.33
CA TYR A 69 18.04 21.29 -31.99
C TYR A 69 17.76 22.79 -31.88
N VAL A 70 16.85 23.28 -32.71
CA VAL A 70 16.50 24.71 -32.79
C VAL A 70 15.40 25.05 -31.78
N ASN A 71 15.58 26.15 -31.05
CA ASN A 71 14.58 26.72 -30.13
C ASN A 71 13.30 27.16 -30.86
N SER A 72 12.17 27.14 -30.16
CA SER A 72 10.86 27.61 -30.63
C SER A 72 10.36 26.90 -31.88
N LYS A 73 10.60 25.58 -31.96
CA LYS A 73 10.17 24.73 -33.08
C LYS A 73 9.21 23.66 -32.60
N THR A 74 8.24 23.37 -33.47
CA THR A 74 7.30 22.26 -33.31
C THR A 74 7.45 21.32 -34.49
N CYS A 75 8.03 20.15 -34.28
CA CYS A 75 8.18 19.11 -35.30
C CYS A 75 7.17 17.98 -35.02
N ALA A 76 6.51 17.45 -36.04
CA ALA A 76 5.57 16.35 -35.87
C ALA A 76 5.77 15.27 -36.94
N TRP A 77 5.67 14.00 -36.53
CA TRP A 77 5.76 12.82 -37.39
C TRP A 77 4.51 11.96 -37.19
N GLU A 78 3.94 11.50 -38.30
CA GLU A 78 2.86 10.51 -38.32
C GLU A 78 3.41 9.23 -38.95
N ILE A 79 3.46 8.15 -38.17
CA ILE A 79 3.98 6.84 -38.58
C ILE A 79 2.80 5.91 -38.82
N ILE A 80 2.72 5.29 -40.02
CA ILE A 80 1.67 4.34 -40.39
C ILE A 80 2.31 3.05 -40.93
N VAL A 81 2.00 1.93 -40.30
CA VAL A 81 2.40 0.57 -40.72
C VAL A 81 1.19 -0.19 -41.31
N PRO A 82 1.36 -1.38 -41.92
CA PRO A 82 0.23 -2.16 -42.44
C PRO A 82 -0.88 -2.39 -41.39
N ASP A 83 -2.14 -2.45 -41.84
CA ASP A 83 -3.32 -2.47 -40.95
C ASP A 83 -3.41 -3.71 -40.03
N ASP A 84 -2.69 -4.78 -40.36
CA ASP A 84 -2.58 -6.01 -39.56
C ASP A 84 -1.39 -6.00 -38.57
N LYS A 85 -0.64 -4.89 -38.49
CA LYS A 85 0.57 -4.75 -37.66
C LYS A 85 0.43 -3.63 -36.64
N VAL A 86 1.28 -3.67 -35.62
CA VAL A 86 1.48 -2.58 -34.65
C VAL A 86 2.84 -1.90 -34.87
N VAL A 87 2.96 -0.64 -34.44
CA VAL A 87 4.20 0.13 -34.55
C VAL A 87 5.04 -0.11 -33.31
N HIS A 88 6.24 -0.65 -33.46
CA HIS A 88 7.27 -0.67 -32.43
C HIS A 88 8.22 0.51 -32.65
N LEU A 89 8.33 1.43 -31.69
CA LEU A 89 9.10 2.67 -31.76
C LEU A 89 10.13 2.73 -30.63
N TRP A 90 11.39 3.05 -30.94
CA TRP A 90 12.43 3.26 -29.94
C TRP A 90 13.37 4.40 -30.33
N PHE A 91 14.08 4.94 -29.35
CA PHE A 91 15.08 5.98 -29.54
C PHE A 91 16.47 5.37 -29.40
N GLU A 92 17.38 5.69 -30.32
CA GLU A 92 18.80 5.33 -30.22
C GLU A 92 19.58 6.36 -29.40
N ASP A 93 19.14 7.62 -29.43
CA ASP A 93 19.70 8.71 -28.64
C ASP A 93 18.60 9.71 -28.27
N PHE A 94 18.66 10.29 -27.07
CA PHE A 94 17.64 11.21 -26.56
C PHE A 94 18.23 12.23 -25.58
N HIS A 95 18.36 13.47 -26.03
CA HIS A 95 18.88 14.61 -25.25
C HIS A 95 17.97 15.81 -25.51
N VAL A 96 17.00 16.00 -24.63
CA VAL A 96 16.06 17.13 -24.64
C VAL A 96 16.24 17.90 -23.34
N GLU A 97 16.05 19.22 -23.32
CA GLU A 97 16.17 20.01 -22.09
C GLU A 97 15.38 19.37 -20.92
N SER A 98 16.00 19.31 -19.74
CA SER A 98 15.40 18.68 -18.56
C SER A 98 14.61 19.71 -17.74
N SER A 99 13.34 19.40 -17.42
CA SER A 99 12.52 20.19 -16.50
C SER A 99 11.71 19.27 -15.58
N SER A 100 11.37 19.74 -14.38
CA SER A 100 10.71 18.91 -13.34
C SER A 100 9.29 18.45 -13.72
N LEU A 101 8.66 19.08 -14.70
CA LEU A 101 7.32 18.74 -15.18
C LEU A 101 7.29 18.39 -16.69
N CYS A 102 8.44 18.40 -17.38
CA CYS A 102 8.54 18.24 -18.84
C CYS A 102 7.57 19.15 -19.64
N ILE A 103 7.39 20.41 -19.21
CA ILE A 103 6.48 21.39 -19.85
C ILE A 103 7.23 22.30 -20.83
N GLU A 104 8.54 22.44 -20.66
CA GLU A 104 9.43 23.20 -21.53
C GLU A 104 9.66 22.45 -22.85
N ASP A 105 10.88 21.95 -23.10
CA ASP A 105 11.16 21.12 -24.26
C ASP A 105 10.71 19.69 -24.02
N ARG A 106 9.90 19.15 -24.94
CA ARG A 106 9.30 17.82 -24.76
C ARG A 106 9.01 17.11 -26.06
N VAL A 107 9.09 15.78 -25.99
CA VAL A 107 8.62 14.85 -27.02
C VAL A 107 7.37 14.15 -26.50
N THR A 108 6.26 14.33 -27.20
CA THR A 108 4.95 13.72 -26.92
C THR A 108 4.69 12.61 -27.93
N ILE A 109 4.31 11.43 -27.45
CA ILE A 109 4.00 10.26 -28.29
C ILE A 109 2.55 9.84 -28.06
N GLU A 110 1.76 9.79 -29.13
CA GLU A 110 0.35 9.42 -29.12
C GLU A 110 0.10 8.29 -30.11
N ASP A 111 -0.87 7.42 -29.83
CA ASP A 111 -1.31 6.39 -30.79
C ASP A 111 -2.78 6.57 -31.19
N ASN A 112 -3.38 5.53 -31.77
CA ASN A 112 -4.77 5.54 -32.17
C ASN A 112 -5.76 5.78 -31.03
N VAL A 113 -5.41 5.56 -29.75
CA VAL A 113 -6.35 5.72 -28.63
C VAL A 113 -6.03 6.97 -27.80
N GLY A 114 -4.77 7.36 -27.66
CA GLY A 114 -4.39 8.59 -26.99
C GLY A 114 -2.92 8.66 -26.59
N LEU A 115 -2.60 9.54 -25.63
CA LEU A 115 -1.23 9.78 -25.15
C LEU A 115 -0.60 8.53 -24.53
N LEU A 116 0.55 8.12 -25.10
CA LEU A 116 1.42 7.09 -24.55
C LEU A 116 2.36 7.72 -23.50
N GLY A 117 3.02 8.83 -23.83
CA GLY A 117 3.87 9.53 -22.87
C GLY A 117 4.42 10.86 -23.35
N THR A 118 4.98 11.61 -22.40
CA THR A 118 5.69 12.89 -22.61
C THR A 118 7.08 12.78 -22.00
N TYR A 119 8.11 13.03 -22.80
CA TYR A 119 9.51 12.76 -22.46
C TYR A 119 10.37 14.03 -22.61
N CYS A 120 11.24 14.27 -21.63
CA CYS A 120 12.26 15.33 -21.64
C CYS A 120 13.51 14.86 -20.86
N GLY A 121 14.60 15.61 -20.90
CA GLY A 121 15.88 15.22 -20.29
C GLY A 121 16.73 14.26 -21.15
N HIS A 122 17.65 13.56 -20.48
CA HIS A 122 18.70 12.73 -21.12
C HIS A 122 18.47 11.22 -21.01
N ASN A 123 17.35 10.80 -20.40
CA ASN A 123 17.01 9.39 -20.28
C ASN A 123 16.34 8.93 -21.57
N VAL A 124 16.97 7.99 -22.29
CA VAL A 124 16.40 7.40 -23.50
C VAL A 124 15.10 6.66 -23.16
N PRO A 125 13.95 7.03 -23.78
CA PRO A 125 12.69 6.33 -23.56
C PRO A 125 12.81 4.84 -23.92
N LYS A 126 12.18 3.97 -23.12
CA LYS A 126 12.10 2.54 -23.46
C LYS A 126 11.34 2.32 -24.77
N PRO A 127 11.60 1.22 -25.49
CA PRO A 127 10.81 0.88 -26.68
C PRO A 127 9.32 0.78 -26.37
N LEU A 128 8.49 1.35 -27.24
CA LEU A 128 7.04 1.44 -27.11
C LEU A 128 6.37 0.69 -28.25
N VAL A 129 5.19 0.14 -28.00
CA VAL A 129 4.35 -0.49 -29.03
C VAL A 129 2.96 0.13 -29.02
N SER A 130 2.43 0.54 -30.18
CA SER A 130 1.10 1.14 -30.29
C SER A 130 -0.04 0.13 -30.13
N ALA A 131 -1.24 0.61 -29.79
CA ALA A 131 -2.45 -0.21 -29.76
C ALA A 131 -2.98 -0.59 -31.15
N GLY A 132 -2.56 0.13 -32.20
CA GLY A 132 -2.93 -0.12 -33.60
C GLY A 132 -1.79 0.18 -34.56
N ASN A 133 -2.09 0.40 -35.84
CA ASN A 133 -1.07 0.56 -36.89
C ASN A 133 -0.55 2.00 -37.10
N ARG A 134 -0.81 2.92 -36.16
CA ARG A 134 -0.42 4.33 -36.29
C ARG A 134 0.04 4.95 -34.98
N ILE A 135 1.10 5.77 -35.05
CA ILE A 135 1.66 6.60 -33.97
C ILE A 135 1.89 8.03 -34.46
N PHE A 136 1.67 9.01 -33.59
CA PHE A 136 2.06 10.40 -33.75
C PHE A 136 3.18 10.75 -32.75
N VAL A 137 4.25 11.37 -33.24
CA VAL A 137 5.34 11.89 -32.41
C VAL A 137 5.41 13.39 -32.60
N THR A 138 5.35 14.18 -31.54
CA THR A 138 5.42 15.65 -31.57
C THR A 138 6.53 16.14 -30.68
N PHE A 139 7.48 16.90 -31.22
CA PHE A 139 8.56 17.54 -30.49
C PHE A 139 8.33 19.06 -30.45
N ILE A 140 8.35 19.65 -29.26
CA ILE A 140 8.19 21.10 -29.04
C ILE A 140 9.41 21.59 -28.26
N SER A 141 10.04 22.67 -28.73
CA SER A 141 11.10 23.40 -28.02
C SER A 141 10.69 24.84 -27.66
N ASN A 142 11.19 25.36 -26.54
CA ASN A 142 10.96 26.69 -25.99
C ASN A 142 11.96 27.71 -26.56
N GLY A 143 11.95 28.96 -26.07
CA GLY A 143 12.77 30.06 -26.59
C GLY A 143 14.18 30.16 -26.00
N GLU A 144 14.53 29.36 -24.99
CA GLU A 144 15.62 29.67 -24.08
C GLU A 144 16.87 28.80 -24.32
N THR A 145 16.79 27.48 -24.10
CA THR A 145 17.94 26.56 -24.18
C THR A 145 17.67 25.39 -25.13
N ASN A 146 18.73 24.74 -25.63
CA ASN A 146 18.63 23.54 -26.48
C ASN A 146 19.74 22.54 -26.17
N ASP A 147 19.50 21.29 -26.56
CA ASP A 147 20.43 20.18 -26.42
C ASP A 147 20.54 19.40 -27.74
N LYS A 148 21.31 18.31 -27.78
CA LYS A 148 21.65 17.49 -28.95
C LYS A 148 20.44 16.95 -29.73
N GLY A 149 19.29 16.80 -29.07
CA GLY A 149 18.07 16.26 -29.65
C GLY A 149 18.01 14.74 -29.60
N PHE A 150 17.25 14.13 -30.51
CA PHE A 150 16.99 12.70 -30.49
C PHE A 150 17.07 12.05 -31.87
N ASP A 151 17.29 10.74 -31.85
CA ASP A 151 17.32 9.85 -33.01
C ASP A 151 16.45 8.62 -32.75
N ALA A 152 15.49 8.35 -33.63
CA ALA A 152 14.44 7.36 -33.41
C ALA A 152 14.24 6.42 -34.60
N LYS A 153 13.85 5.19 -34.29
CA LYS A 153 13.55 4.13 -35.27
C LYS A 153 12.22 3.48 -34.97
N TYR A 154 11.54 3.04 -36.02
CA TYR A 154 10.31 2.26 -35.89
C TYR A 154 10.32 1.04 -36.81
N GLU A 155 9.54 0.02 -36.44
CA GLU A 155 9.26 -1.15 -37.26
C GLU A 155 7.82 -1.67 -37.08
N ALA A 156 7.34 -2.42 -38.07
CA ALA A 156 6.03 -3.06 -38.06
C ALA A 156 6.14 -4.46 -37.45
N VAL A 157 5.41 -4.67 -36.36
CA VAL A 157 5.47 -5.89 -35.56
C VAL A 157 4.13 -6.61 -35.59
N ASP A 158 4.17 -7.94 -35.55
CA ASP A 158 2.95 -8.74 -35.38
C ASP A 158 2.40 -8.59 -33.96
N PRO A 159 1.10 -8.27 -33.77
CA PRO A 159 0.51 -8.08 -32.44
C PRO A 159 0.72 -9.25 -31.46
N LYS A 160 0.98 -10.47 -31.97
CA LYS A 160 1.26 -11.65 -31.14
C LYS A 160 2.62 -11.62 -30.45
N ASN A 161 3.58 -10.86 -30.99
CA ASN A 161 4.95 -10.82 -30.49
C ASN A 161 5.19 -9.67 -29.49
N ILE A 162 4.15 -8.90 -29.14
CA ILE A 162 4.27 -7.72 -28.25
C ILE A 162 4.87 -8.12 -26.89
N ALA A 163 4.40 -9.23 -26.31
CA ALA A 163 4.85 -9.70 -25.00
C ALA A 163 6.36 -10.00 -24.99
N ASP A 164 6.89 -10.56 -26.08
CA ASP A 164 8.31 -10.91 -26.24
C ASP A 164 9.21 -9.67 -26.45
N ILE A 165 8.63 -8.54 -26.88
CA ILE A 165 9.37 -7.31 -27.21
C ILE A 165 9.46 -6.36 -26.02
N VAL A 166 8.36 -6.14 -25.29
CA VAL A 166 8.34 -5.20 -24.16
C VAL A 166 8.25 -5.87 -22.78
N GLY A 167 8.24 -7.20 -22.71
CA GLY A 167 8.29 -7.96 -21.45
C GLY A 167 6.97 -7.97 -20.66
N GLY A 168 5.84 -7.63 -21.29
CA GLY A 168 4.50 -7.59 -20.70
C GLY A 168 3.45 -7.05 -21.67
N GLY A 169 2.15 -7.26 -21.42
CA GLY A 169 1.10 -6.89 -22.37
C GLY A 169 0.83 -7.97 -23.44
N GLY A 170 -0.04 -7.68 -24.41
CA GLY A 170 -0.30 -8.57 -25.55
C GLY A 170 -1.70 -8.48 -26.16
N TYR A 171 -1.95 -9.32 -27.15
CA TYR A 171 -3.27 -9.50 -27.78
C TYR A 171 -3.95 -10.75 -27.21
N LEU A 172 -5.14 -10.58 -26.61
CA LEU A 172 -5.92 -11.62 -25.96
C LEU A 172 -7.20 -11.85 -26.77
N ASP A 173 -7.41 -13.07 -27.24
CA ASP A 173 -8.51 -13.45 -28.14
C ASP A 173 -9.28 -14.64 -27.56
N GLY A 174 -10.60 -14.67 -27.77
CA GLY A 174 -11.50 -15.72 -27.31
C GLY A 174 -12.45 -15.30 -26.18
N ASN A 175 -13.49 -16.10 -25.93
CA ASN A 175 -14.66 -15.69 -25.12
C ASN A 175 -14.43 -15.67 -23.59
N ALA A 176 -13.24 -16.01 -23.11
CA ALA A 176 -12.81 -15.79 -21.73
C ALA A 176 -11.28 -15.91 -21.63
N GLY A 177 -10.68 -15.22 -20.67
CA GLY A 177 -9.25 -15.30 -20.42
C GLY A 177 -8.83 -14.50 -19.18
N GLU A 178 -7.56 -14.60 -18.83
CA GLU A 178 -6.98 -13.96 -17.64
C GLU A 178 -5.64 -13.33 -18.02
N PHE A 179 -5.29 -12.21 -17.39
CA PHE A 179 -4.01 -11.53 -17.56
C PHE A 179 -3.65 -10.77 -16.29
N GLN A 180 -2.37 -10.44 -16.14
CA GLN A 180 -1.85 -9.79 -14.94
C GLN A 180 -0.75 -8.80 -15.28
N SER A 181 -0.49 -7.88 -14.36
CA SER A 181 0.71 -7.03 -14.40
C SER A 181 1.99 -7.87 -14.42
N PRO A 182 3.08 -7.41 -15.07
CA PRO A 182 4.38 -8.08 -15.04
C PRO A 182 4.93 -8.23 -13.62
N ALA A 183 5.62 -9.35 -13.34
CA ALA A 183 6.13 -9.69 -12.01
C ALA A 183 7.25 -8.75 -11.51
N THR A 184 7.99 -8.13 -12.43
CA THR A 184 9.00 -7.10 -12.13
C THR A 184 9.02 -6.08 -13.27
N TYR A 185 8.94 -4.80 -12.95
CA TYR A 185 9.15 -3.68 -13.87
C TYR A 185 10.09 -2.66 -13.22
N ASN A 186 10.87 -1.91 -13.99
CA ASN A 186 11.91 -1.01 -13.48
C ASN A 186 11.43 0.44 -13.52
N SER A 187 11.04 0.95 -12.36
CA SER A 187 10.36 2.24 -12.21
C SER A 187 11.26 3.48 -12.31
N LYS A 188 12.53 3.32 -12.71
CA LYS A 188 13.40 4.47 -13.06
C LYS A 188 13.06 5.12 -14.40
N ASN A 189 12.31 4.47 -15.31
CA ASN A 189 12.23 4.84 -16.73
C ASN A 189 10.82 4.79 -17.37
N TYR A 190 9.73 5.06 -16.63
CA TYR A 190 8.33 5.07 -17.14
C TYR A 190 7.90 3.79 -17.89
N ASP A 191 7.61 2.72 -17.16
CA ASP A 191 7.18 1.46 -17.77
C ASP A 191 5.68 1.51 -18.11
N GLN A 192 5.34 1.22 -19.37
CA GLN A 192 3.96 1.15 -19.88
C GLN A 192 3.70 -0.20 -20.54
N PHE A 193 2.62 -0.88 -20.12
CA PHE A 193 2.17 -2.15 -20.67
C PHE A 193 0.73 -2.03 -21.21
N GLN A 194 0.39 -2.82 -22.23
CA GLN A 194 -0.94 -2.78 -22.84
C GLN A 194 -1.48 -4.16 -23.22
N TRP A 195 -2.77 -4.40 -22.98
CA TRP A 195 -3.49 -5.60 -23.40
C TRP A 195 -4.67 -5.21 -24.28
N LYS A 196 -4.73 -5.75 -25.49
CA LYS A 196 -5.90 -5.65 -26.36
C LYS A 196 -6.69 -6.95 -26.28
N ILE A 197 -7.90 -6.88 -25.77
CA ILE A 197 -8.83 -7.99 -25.62
C ILE A 197 -9.82 -7.92 -26.78
N SER A 198 -10.08 -9.04 -27.46
CA SER A 198 -11.08 -9.13 -28.52
C SER A 198 -11.90 -10.42 -28.36
N VAL A 199 -13.22 -10.29 -28.50
CA VAL A 199 -14.18 -11.42 -28.42
C VAL A 199 -15.01 -11.51 -29.70
N ASP A 200 -15.69 -12.64 -29.89
CA ASP A 200 -16.48 -12.91 -31.10
C ASP A 200 -17.54 -11.83 -31.36
N ALA A 201 -17.83 -11.58 -32.64
CA ALA A 201 -18.86 -10.63 -33.04
C ALA A 201 -20.24 -11.02 -32.49
N GLY A 202 -20.89 -10.10 -31.77
CA GLY A 202 -22.17 -10.34 -31.07
C GLY A 202 -22.03 -10.49 -29.55
N TYR A 203 -20.81 -10.61 -29.04
CA TYR A 203 -20.51 -10.64 -27.62
C TYR A 203 -19.86 -9.33 -27.14
N ARG A 204 -19.96 -9.08 -25.83
CA ARG A 204 -19.33 -7.96 -25.13
C ARG A 204 -18.39 -8.46 -24.03
N VAL A 205 -17.42 -7.65 -23.64
CA VAL A 205 -16.42 -8.03 -22.64
C VAL A 205 -16.82 -7.55 -21.24
N LYS A 206 -16.91 -8.47 -20.28
CA LYS A 206 -16.93 -8.16 -18.85
C LYS A 206 -15.53 -8.42 -18.30
N LEU A 207 -14.84 -7.38 -17.85
CA LEU A 207 -13.57 -7.46 -17.14
C LEU A 207 -13.83 -7.42 -15.63
N SER A 208 -13.13 -8.22 -14.85
CA SER A 208 -13.19 -8.22 -13.38
C SER A 208 -11.79 -8.40 -12.83
N PHE A 209 -11.44 -7.64 -11.80
CA PHE A 209 -10.16 -7.79 -11.11
C PHE A 209 -10.31 -8.78 -9.96
N SER A 210 -9.41 -9.75 -9.87
CA SER A 210 -9.33 -10.67 -8.72
C SER A 210 -8.31 -10.19 -7.68
N SER A 211 -7.37 -9.33 -8.10
CA SER A 211 -6.48 -8.61 -7.20
C SER A 211 -6.13 -7.26 -7.83
N PHE A 212 -6.00 -6.23 -7.00
CA PHE A 212 -5.62 -4.88 -7.42
C PHE A 212 -4.89 -4.20 -6.27
N ASN A 213 -3.58 -4.04 -6.41
CA ASN A 213 -2.72 -3.47 -5.37
C ASN A 213 -1.69 -2.59 -6.04
N LEU A 214 -2.06 -1.36 -6.38
CA LEU A 214 -1.20 -0.32 -6.93
C LEU A 214 -0.89 0.75 -5.87
N GLU A 215 0.11 1.61 -6.11
CA GLU A 215 0.39 2.74 -5.22
C GLU A 215 -0.85 3.63 -4.99
N LEU A 216 -1.07 4.04 -3.73
CA LEU A 216 -2.17 4.93 -3.37
C LEU A 216 -1.97 6.32 -4.00
N PRO A 217 -3.05 6.99 -4.43
CA PRO A 217 -2.96 8.31 -5.06
C PRO A 217 -2.32 9.34 -4.11
N GLY A 218 -1.33 10.07 -4.61
CA GLY A 218 -0.68 11.17 -3.88
C GLY A 218 -1.27 12.53 -4.25
N PRO A 219 -0.71 13.64 -3.72
CA PRO A 219 -1.17 15.01 -3.99
C PRO A 219 -1.12 15.42 -5.47
N ALA A 220 -0.29 14.74 -6.27
CA ALA A 220 -0.14 14.96 -7.71
C ALA A 220 -0.92 13.95 -8.58
N GLY A 221 -1.74 13.07 -7.98
CA GLY A 221 -2.52 12.03 -8.66
C GLY A 221 -1.96 10.61 -8.52
N CYS A 222 -2.48 9.69 -9.35
CA CYS A 222 -2.08 8.28 -9.39
C CYS A 222 -0.69 8.12 -10.05
N LYS A 223 0.27 7.54 -9.34
CA LYS A 223 1.62 7.23 -9.85
C LYS A 223 1.71 5.91 -10.61
N GLU A 224 0.98 4.90 -10.14
CA GLU A 224 0.72 3.64 -10.83
C GLU A 224 -0.77 3.59 -11.19
N VAL A 225 -1.10 3.30 -12.45
CA VAL A 225 -2.49 3.36 -12.90
C VAL A 225 -2.84 2.37 -13.99
N VAL A 226 -4.02 1.77 -13.86
CA VAL A 226 -4.67 0.94 -14.90
C VAL A 226 -5.80 1.72 -15.54
N GLU A 227 -5.69 1.97 -16.84
CA GLU A 227 -6.70 2.62 -17.67
C GLU A 227 -7.36 1.60 -18.59
N ILE A 228 -8.69 1.60 -18.65
CA ILE A 228 -9.47 0.69 -19.50
C ILE A 228 -10.27 1.51 -20.50
N TYR A 229 -10.26 1.09 -21.77
CA TYR A 229 -10.94 1.76 -22.87
C TYR A 229 -11.92 0.81 -23.56
N ASP A 230 -13.10 1.34 -23.91
CA ASP A 230 -14.16 0.64 -24.65
C ASP A 230 -13.81 0.59 -26.14
N GLY A 231 -12.91 -0.32 -26.49
CA GLY A 231 -12.32 -0.47 -27.83
C GLY A 231 -10.91 0.08 -27.96
N ASP A 232 -10.39 -0.01 -29.18
CA ASP A 232 -8.99 0.23 -29.55
C ASP A 232 -8.84 1.31 -30.64
N THR A 233 -9.83 2.19 -30.79
CA THR A 233 -9.86 3.24 -31.84
C THR A 233 -9.86 4.66 -31.27
N LYS A 234 -9.64 5.65 -32.14
CA LYS A 234 -9.54 7.06 -31.75
C LYS A 234 -10.86 7.57 -31.22
N GLY A 235 -10.87 7.97 -29.95
CA GLY A 235 -12.06 8.41 -29.23
C GLY A 235 -12.78 7.31 -28.44
N SER A 236 -12.22 6.09 -28.33
CA SER A 236 -12.74 5.05 -27.44
C SER A 236 -12.90 5.57 -26.01
N GLN A 237 -14.08 5.39 -25.44
CA GLN A 237 -14.43 5.90 -24.11
C GLN A 237 -13.57 5.22 -23.04
N LYS A 238 -12.97 6.01 -22.14
CA LYS A 238 -12.30 5.46 -20.96
C LYS A 238 -13.35 4.89 -20.00
N LEU A 239 -13.38 3.58 -19.85
CA LEU A 239 -14.29 2.85 -18.96
C LEU A 239 -13.85 2.94 -17.49
N GLY A 240 -12.54 3.05 -17.24
CA GLY A 240 -11.99 3.14 -15.90
C GLY A 240 -10.57 3.68 -15.84
N HIS A 241 -10.22 4.28 -14.71
CA HIS A 241 -8.89 4.80 -14.35
C HIS A 241 -8.68 4.46 -12.88
N PHE A 242 -7.88 3.43 -12.62
CA PHE A 242 -7.80 2.79 -11.31
C PHE A 242 -6.38 2.83 -10.76
N CYS A 243 -6.24 3.26 -9.52
CA CYS A 243 -5.00 3.24 -8.75
C CYS A 243 -5.32 2.95 -7.28
N GLY A 244 -4.30 2.75 -6.45
CA GLY A 244 -4.50 2.30 -5.07
C GLY A 244 -4.82 0.82 -4.93
N LYS A 245 -5.39 0.46 -3.78
CA LYS A 245 -5.52 -0.93 -3.32
C LYS A 245 -6.95 -1.48 -3.33
N GLU A 246 -7.90 -0.64 -3.70
CA GLU A 246 -9.30 -1.03 -3.81
C GLU A 246 -9.48 -1.82 -5.10
N ILE A 247 -10.10 -3.00 -5.02
CA ILE A 247 -10.37 -3.83 -6.19
C ILE A 247 -11.47 -3.15 -7.00
N PRO A 248 -11.22 -2.76 -8.26
CA PRO A 248 -12.23 -2.12 -9.07
C PRO A 248 -13.41 -3.04 -9.37
N ASP A 249 -14.61 -2.47 -9.34
CA ASP A 249 -15.81 -3.18 -9.75
C ASP A 249 -15.70 -3.75 -11.17
N PRO A 250 -16.40 -4.86 -11.47
CA PRO A 250 -16.37 -5.44 -12.81
C PRO A 250 -16.77 -4.44 -13.90
N VAL A 251 -15.87 -4.22 -14.85
CA VAL A 251 -16.03 -3.28 -15.95
C VAL A 251 -16.70 -3.97 -17.14
N LEU A 252 -17.87 -3.46 -17.53
CA LEU A 252 -18.63 -3.94 -18.68
C LEU A 252 -18.34 -3.05 -19.89
N ALA A 253 -17.72 -3.62 -20.93
CA ALA A 253 -17.52 -2.97 -22.20
C ALA A 253 -18.79 -3.02 -23.06
N SER A 254 -19.06 -1.96 -23.82
CA SER A 254 -20.12 -1.95 -24.82
C SER A 254 -19.67 -2.56 -26.15
N SER A 255 -18.36 -2.57 -26.39
CA SER A 255 -17.69 -3.14 -27.55
C SER A 255 -17.32 -4.62 -27.37
N ASN A 256 -17.05 -5.30 -28.49
CA ASN A 256 -16.43 -6.62 -28.52
C ASN A 256 -14.88 -6.55 -28.47
N SER A 257 -14.33 -5.35 -28.28
CA SER A 257 -12.89 -5.07 -28.13
C SER A 257 -12.67 -4.17 -26.90
N VAL A 258 -11.65 -4.44 -26.09
CA VAL A 258 -11.26 -3.65 -24.92
C VAL A 258 -9.75 -3.45 -24.92
N LEU A 259 -9.29 -2.23 -24.65
CA LEU A 259 -7.87 -1.94 -24.45
C LEU A 259 -7.61 -1.61 -22.98
N VAL A 260 -6.64 -2.30 -22.38
CA VAL A 260 -6.19 -2.08 -20.99
C VAL A 260 -4.75 -1.55 -21.03
N ARG A 261 -4.46 -0.45 -20.35
CA ARG A 261 -3.12 0.16 -20.23
C ARG A 261 -2.71 0.24 -18.78
N PHE A 262 -1.50 -0.20 -18.47
CA PHE A 262 -0.88 -0.05 -17.16
C PHE A 262 0.34 0.86 -17.27
N LYS A 263 0.39 1.93 -16.47
CA LYS A 263 1.47 2.92 -16.42
C LYS A 263 2.06 2.98 -15.01
N ALA A 264 3.40 2.99 -14.89
CA ALA A 264 4.10 3.09 -13.60
C ALA A 264 5.23 4.14 -13.61
N ASN A 265 5.29 5.02 -12.60
CA ASN A 265 6.37 6.00 -12.40
C ASN A 265 7.01 5.94 -10.98
N GLU A 266 8.35 5.96 -10.92
CA GLU A 266 9.25 6.06 -9.74
C GLU A 266 9.57 4.85 -8.82
N LEU A 267 10.76 4.92 -8.19
CA LEU A 267 11.68 3.93 -7.60
C LEU A 267 11.16 2.74 -6.74
N THR A 268 9.86 2.55 -6.55
CA THR A 268 9.27 1.41 -5.82
C THR A 268 8.29 0.62 -6.69
N ALA A 269 8.81 -0.18 -7.62
CA ALA A 269 8.00 -1.14 -8.38
C ALA A 269 7.43 -2.23 -7.45
N ARG A 270 6.16 -2.05 -7.03
CA ARG A 270 5.45 -3.03 -6.17
C ARG A 270 3.96 -3.19 -6.52
N GLY A 271 3.44 -2.40 -7.46
CA GLY A 271 2.06 -2.53 -7.93
C GLY A 271 1.81 -3.86 -8.64
N SER A 272 0.72 -4.55 -8.29
CA SER A 272 0.27 -5.73 -9.04
C SER A 272 -1.24 -5.81 -9.16
N PHE A 273 -1.71 -6.35 -10.28
CA PHE A 273 -3.12 -6.69 -10.47
C PHE A 273 -3.26 -7.98 -11.28
N HIS A 274 -4.32 -8.73 -11.01
CA HIS A 274 -4.77 -9.87 -11.80
C HIS A 274 -6.21 -9.63 -12.23
N ALA A 275 -6.46 -9.76 -13.54
CA ALA A 275 -7.72 -9.48 -14.16
C ALA A 275 -8.20 -10.66 -15.00
N LYS A 276 -9.50 -10.90 -14.96
CA LYS A 276 -10.21 -11.88 -15.77
C LYS A 276 -11.19 -11.19 -16.69
N TYR A 277 -11.33 -11.67 -17.90
CA TYR A 277 -12.41 -11.26 -18.80
C TYR A 277 -13.27 -12.44 -19.24
N ILE A 278 -14.57 -12.17 -19.45
CA ILE A 278 -15.52 -13.11 -20.04
C ILE A 278 -16.37 -12.39 -21.08
N ALA A 279 -16.75 -13.13 -22.12
CA ALA A 279 -17.70 -12.70 -23.13
C ALA A 279 -19.13 -12.98 -22.65
N PHE A 280 -20.05 -12.04 -22.87
CA PHE A 280 -21.47 -12.21 -22.61
C PHE A 280 -22.30 -11.75 -23.81
N GLU A 281 -23.46 -12.40 -24.04
CA GLU A 281 -24.35 -12.09 -25.16
C GLU A 281 -24.95 -10.70 -24.98
N GLY A 282 -24.79 -9.84 -26.00
CA GLY A 282 -25.40 -8.51 -26.01
C GLY A 282 -26.78 -8.56 -26.64
N ASP A 283 -27.83 -8.23 -25.88
CA ASP A 283 -29.16 -8.01 -26.45
C ASP A 283 -29.12 -6.91 -27.52
N VAL A 284 -29.77 -7.19 -28.66
CA VAL A 284 -29.95 -6.27 -29.77
C VAL A 284 -30.89 -5.14 -29.33
N ILE A 285 -30.33 -4.03 -28.87
CA ILE A 285 -31.04 -2.75 -28.73
C ILE A 285 -30.54 -1.82 -29.84
N PRO A 286 -31.43 -1.07 -30.54
CA PRO A 286 -31.11 -0.40 -31.79
C PRO A 286 -29.95 0.60 -31.66
N THR A 287 -29.08 0.55 -32.66
CA THR A 287 -28.02 1.51 -32.93
C THR A 287 -28.59 2.91 -33.17
N GLU A 288 -28.67 3.71 -32.12
CA GLU A 288 -28.44 5.14 -32.20
C GLU A 288 -27.34 5.48 -31.19
N SER A 289 -26.17 5.83 -31.69
CA SER A 289 -25.09 6.39 -30.88
C SER A 289 -25.62 7.61 -30.12
N PRO A 290 -25.54 7.68 -28.78
CA PRO A 290 -25.67 8.95 -28.11
C PRO A 290 -24.38 9.71 -28.44
N SER A 291 -24.50 10.66 -29.36
CA SER A 291 -23.56 11.77 -29.46
C SER A 291 -23.32 12.29 -28.04
N TYR A 292 -22.07 12.33 -27.60
CA TYR A 292 -21.67 13.06 -26.40
C TYR A 292 -22.07 14.52 -26.63
N VAL A 293 -23.20 14.93 -26.05
CA VAL A 293 -23.64 16.32 -26.06
C VAL A 293 -22.92 16.97 -24.90
N ASP A 294 -21.88 17.73 -25.25
CA ASP A 294 -21.36 18.80 -24.42
C ASP A 294 -22.54 19.67 -23.96
N SER A 295 -22.93 19.54 -22.69
CA SER A 295 -23.98 20.38 -22.11
C SER A 295 -23.33 21.66 -21.59
N GLY A 296 -22.84 22.48 -22.52
CA GLY A 296 -22.69 23.90 -22.27
C GLY A 296 -23.99 24.49 -21.70
N CYS A 297 -23.89 25.65 -21.06
CA CYS A 297 -25.01 26.29 -20.38
C CYS A 297 -26.30 26.32 -21.20
N GLY A 298 -27.36 25.73 -20.62
CA GLY A 298 -28.70 25.83 -21.18
C GLY A 298 -29.02 24.87 -22.33
N SER A 299 -28.37 23.70 -22.43
CA SER A 299 -28.99 22.63 -23.21
C SER A 299 -30.32 22.26 -22.53
N ASN A 300 -31.45 22.76 -23.01
CA ASN A 300 -32.79 22.27 -22.66
C ASN A 300 -33.02 20.79 -23.06
N ALA A 301 -31.95 20.08 -23.42
CA ALA A 301 -31.92 18.68 -23.75
C ALA A 301 -31.96 17.85 -22.45
N LEU A 302 -32.92 16.93 -22.40
CA LEU A 302 -33.02 15.92 -21.35
C LEU A 302 -31.78 15.02 -21.38
N GLN A 303 -30.95 15.12 -20.35
CA GLN A 303 -29.78 14.28 -20.15
C GLN A 303 -30.25 12.87 -19.78
N LYS A 304 -29.98 11.91 -20.66
CA LYS A 304 -30.33 10.49 -20.47
C LYS A 304 -29.09 9.64 -20.56
N GLY A 305 -28.98 8.65 -19.68
CA GLY A 305 -27.83 7.73 -19.63
C GLY A 305 -27.60 7.22 -18.21
N ARG A 306 -26.56 6.41 -18.04
CA ARG A 306 -26.19 5.84 -16.73
C ARG A 306 -25.21 6.71 -15.94
N LYS A 307 -24.52 7.63 -16.60
CA LYS A 307 -23.58 8.56 -15.98
C LYS A 307 -23.33 9.74 -16.91
N GLY A 308 -22.90 10.86 -16.35
CA GLY A 308 -22.49 12.04 -17.12
C GLY A 308 -21.82 13.10 -16.27
N PHE A 309 -21.47 14.21 -16.91
CA PHE A 309 -20.87 15.38 -16.27
C PHE A 309 -21.63 16.64 -16.65
N ILE A 310 -21.69 17.59 -15.73
CA ILE A 310 -22.24 18.94 -15.92
C ILE A 310 -21.17 19.92 -15.44
N HIS A 311 -20.87 20.92 -16.26
CA HIS A 311 -19.92 21.98 -15.89
C HIS A 311 -20.53 23.36 -16.15
N SER A 312 -20.08 24.36 -15.39
CA SER A 312 -20.40 25.76 -15.67
C SER A 312 -19.71 26.24 -16.94
N VAL A 313 -20.25 27.29 -17.58
CA VAL A 313 -19.65 27.89 -18.79
C VAL A 313 -18.19 28.26 -18.53
N ASN A 314 -17.32 27.95 -19.49
CA ASN A 314 -15.88 28.20 -19.48
C ASN A 314 -15.06 27.41 -18.46
N TYR A 315 -15.66 26.57 -17.61
CA TYR A 315 -14.91 25.77 -16.65
C TYR A 315 -13.75 25.01 -17.32
N PRO A 316 -12.51 25.05 -16.78
CA PRO A 316 -12.13 25.57 -15.46
C PRO A 316 -11.80 27.06 -15.39
N ASP A 317 -12.05 27.84 -16.44
CA ASP A 317 -11.95 29.30 -16.41
C ASP A 317 -13.22 29.93 -15.82
N THR A 318 -13.15 31.22 -15.48
CA THR A 318 -14.26 31.92 -14.81
C THR A 318 -15.53 31.96 -15.65
N TYR A 319 -16.67 31.66 -15.04
CA TYR A 319 -17.97 31.74 -15.72
C TYR A 319 -18.36 33.21 -16.04
N PRO A 320 -19.12 33.47 -17.11
CA PRO A 320 -19.65 34.81 -17.40
C PRO A 320 -20.70 35.31 -16.38
N PRO A 321 -20.81 36.64 -16.17
CA PRO A 321 -21.94 37.23 -15.44
C PRO A 321 -23.25 37.20 -16.26
N ASP A 322 -24.40 37.34 -15.60
CA ASP A 322 -25.77 37.37 -16.14
C ASP A 322 -26.16 36.08 -16.90
N LEU A 323 -25.71 34.92 -16.41
CA LEU A 323 -26.01 33.61 -16.95
C LEU A 323 -27.28 33.00 -16.35
N HIS A 324 -27.97 32.22 -17.16
CA HIS A 324 -29.08 31.36 -16.74
C HIS A 324 -28.99 30.01 -17.45
N CYS A 325 -28.59 28.98 -16.71
CA CYS A 325 -28.34 27.63 -17.24
C CYS A 325 -29.24 26.63 -16.53
N THR A 326 -29.88 25.75 -17.29
CA THR A 326 -30.73 24.68 -16.75
C THR A 326 -30.34 23.33 -17.33
N TRP A 327 -30.36 22.30 -16.48
CA TRP A 327 -30.14 20.90 -16.86
C TRP A 327 -31.23 20.02 -16.25
N ASN A 328 -31.66 19.02 -17.00
CA ASN A 328 -32.64 18.02 -16.56
C ASN A 328 -32.06 16.63 -16.82
N ILE A 329 -31.86 15.84 -15.78
CA ILE A 329 -31.33 14.49 -15.80
C ILE A 329 -32.48 13.51 -15.58
N SER A 330 -32.55 12.46 -16.39
CA SER A 330 -33.52 11.38 -16.23
C SER A 330 -32.86 10.03 -16.47
N VAL A 331 -32.99 9.13 -15.49
CA VAL A 331 -32.46 7.75 -15.50
C VAL A 331 -33.59 6.72 -15.58
N THR A 332 -33.22 5.43 -15.64
CA THR A 332 -34.17 4.31 -15.71
C THR A 332 -35.21 4.39 -14.57
N PRO A 333 -36.52 4.20 -14.85
CA PRO A 333 -37.52 4.11 -13.80
C PRO A 333 -37.18 3.02 -12.77
N GLY A 334 -37.27 3.36 -11.49
CA GLY A 334 -36.86 2.49 -10.38
C GLY A 334 -35.41 2.68 -9.90
N MET A 335 -34.60 3.44 -10.64
CA MET A 335 -33.25 3.85 -10.21
C MET A 335 -33.24 5.28 -9.69
N LEU A 336 -32.20 5.61 -8.92
CA LEU A 336 -31.97 6.96 -8.37
C LEU A 336 -30.76 7.62 -9.04
N ILE A 337 -30.61 8.91 -8.84
CA ILE A 337 -29.52 9.73 -9.40
C ILE A 337 -28.61 10.16 -8.26
N LYS A 338 -27.34 9.79 -8.35
CA LYS A 338 -26.26 10.26 -7.49
C LYS A 338 -25.56 11.45 -8.15
N LEU A 339 -25.46 12.58 -7.45
CA LEU A 339 -24.58 13.69 -7.82
C LEU A 339 -23.40 13.77 -6.86
N SER A 340 -22.20 13.98 -7.42
CA SER A 340 -20.99 14.31 -6.68
C SER A 340 -20.28 15.50 -7.31
N PHE A 341 -19.86 16.45 -6.48
CA PHE A 341 -19.12 17.63 -6.93
C PHE A 341 -17.62 17.33 -6.99
N ASN A 342 -17.04 17.38 -8.19
CA ASN A 342 -15.60 17.34 -8.36
C ASN A 342 -14.99 18.70 -8.02
N ASP A 343 -15.66 19.78 -8.39
CA ASP A 343 -15.26 21.16 -8.07
C ASP A 343 -16.47 22.09 -7.90
N LEU A 344 -16.33 23.12 -7.06
CA LEU A 344 -17.32 24.16 -6.84
C LEU A 344 -16.62 25.44 -6.33
N SER A 345 -16.75 26.54 -7.06
CA SER A 345 -16.31 27.89 -6.69
C SER A 345 -17.24 28.89 -7.36
N LEU A 346 -18.19 29.42 -6.60
CA LEU A 346 -19.16 30.43 -7.02
C LEU A 346 -19.03 31.68 -6.16
N ASP A 347 -19.23 32.87 -6.74
CA ASP A 347 -19.28 34.12 -5.97
C ASP A 347 -20.45 34.12 -5.00
N GLY A 348 -20.20 34.46 -3.73
CA GLY A 348 -21.24 34.52 -2.70
C GLY A 348 -20.80 33.98 -1.35
N GLU A 349 -21.49 34.42 -0.29
CA GLU A 349 -21.30 33.90 1.06
C GLU A 349 -22.07 32.59 1.24
N ILE A 350 -21.38 31.56 1.76
CA ILE A 350 -21.94 30.22 1.99
C ILE A 350 -23.23 30.33 2.82
N GLY A 351 -24.33 29.76 2.31
CA GLY A 351 -25.64 29.77 2.96
C GLY A 351 -26.50 31.01 2.71
N GLN A 352 -25.96 32.04 2.05
CA GLN A 352 -26.69 33.26 1.67
C GLN A 352 -26.54 33.53 0.16
N CYS A 353 -26.93 32.54 -0.65
CA CYS A 353 -26.79 32.52 -2.11
C CYS A 353 -27.72 33.53 -2.82
N THR A 354 -27.54 34.82 -2.54
CA THR A 354 -28.36 35.93 -3.05
C THR A 354 -27.86 36.51 -4.38
N GLY A 355 -26.62 36.18 -4.77
CA GLY A 355 -26.00 36.54 -6.05
C GLY A 355 -25.97 35.31 -6.97
N ASP A 356 -24.77 34.76 -7.19
CA ASP A 356 -24.59 33.54 -7.98
C ASP A 356 -25.09 32.32 -7.20
N ASN A 357 -25.90 31.50 -7.86
CA ASN A 357 -26.62 30.42 -7.20
C ASN A 357 -26.83 29.21 -8.11
N LEU A 358 -26.47 28.03 -7.60
CA LEU A 358 -26.80 26.73 -8.18
C LEU A 358 -27.89 26.03 -7.34
N GLU A 359 -29.08 25.94 -7.90
CA GLU A 359 -30.22 25.24 -7.31
C GLU A 359 -30.31 23.80 -7.84
N ILE A 360 -30.52 22.84 -6.95
CA ILE A 360 -30.72 21.43 -7.29
C ILE A 360 -32.06 20.98 -6.73
N SER A 361 -32.89 20.34 -7.57
CA SER A 361 -34.19 19.80 -7.19
C SER A 361 -34.44 18.44 -7.83
N ASP A 362 -35.31 17.63 -7.26
CA ASP A 362 -35.83 16.41 -7.89
C ASP A 362 -37.31 16.59 -8.25
N SER A 363 -37.99 15.51 -8.64
CA SER A 363 -39.42 15.57 -8.98
C SER A 363 -40.33 15.98 -7.80
N PHE A 364 -39.85 15.84 -6.56
CA PHE A 364 -40.65 16.03 -5.36
C PHE A 364 -40.39 17.38 -4.67
N ASP A 365 -39.13 17.82 -4.62
CA ASP A 365 -38.72 18.95 -3.79
C ASP A 365 -37.40 19.60 -4.25
N MET A 366 -37.16 20.82 -3.77
CA MET A 366 -35.84 21.44 -3.85
C MET A 366 -34.91 20.76 -2.84
N ILE A 367 -33.75 20.29 -3.29
CA ILE A 367 -32.74 19.63 -2.46
C ILE A 367 -31.87 20.67 -1.77
N GLY A 368 -31.39 21.66 -2.52
CA GLY A 368 -30.52 22.70 -1.97
C GLY A 368 -30.18 23.80 -2.96
N SER A 369 -29.62 24.89 -2.40
CA SER A 369 -29.15 26.09 -3.09
C SER A 369 -27.70 26.29 -2.69
N TYR A 370 -26.79 26.37 -3.66
CA TYR A 370 -25.35 26.30 -3.41
C TYR A 370 -24.59 27.48 -4.05
N CYS A 371 -23.66 28.04 -3.28
CA CYS A 371 -22.78 29.14 -3.64
C CYS A 371 -21.50 29.08 -2.78
N GLY A 372 -20.47 29.87 -3.10
CA GLY A 372 -19.17 29.79 -2.44
C GLY A 372 -18.33 28.62 -2.92
N PHE A 373 -17.39 28.16 -2.08
CA PHE A 373 -16.40 27.13 -2.41
C PHE A 373 -16.60 25.80 -1.66
N LEU A 374 -17.60 25.72 -0.77
CA LEU A 374 -17.84 24.52 0.04
C LEU A 374 -18.67 23.51 -0.74
N LYS A 375 -18.08 22.36 -1.06
CA LYS A 375 -18.76 21.29 -1.80
C LYS A 375 -19.91 20.68 -0.98
N PRO A 376 -21.09 20.48 -1.58
CA PRO A 376 -22.19 19.75 -0.95
C PRO A 376 -21.83 18.28 -0.70
N PRO A 377 -22.51 17.60 0.24
CA PRO A 377 -22.42 16.15 0.38
C PRO A 377 -22.92 15.46 -0.89
N VAL A 378 -22.62 14.17 -1.04
CA VAL A 378 -23.13 13.36 -2.17
C VAL A 378 -24.66 13.36 -2.14
N ILE A 379 -25.27 13.89 -3.21
CA ILE A 379 -26.73 14.02 -3.32
C ILE A 379 -27.28 12.76 -3.97
N ILE A 380 -28.22 12.10 -3.31
CA ILE A 380 -29.07 11.05 -3.90
C ILE A 380 -30.48 11.62 -4.10
N SER A 381 -30.98 11.57 -5.33
CA SER A 381 -32.35 11.98 -5.64
C SER A 381 -33.39 11.07 -4.98
N SER A 382 -34.61 11.56 -4.75
CA SER A 382 -35.72 10.72 -4.30
C SER A 382 -36.59 10.18 -5.44
N SER A 383 -36.34 10.61 -6.68
CA SER A 383 -36.97 10.11 -7.92
C SER A 383 -35.92 9.75 -8.97
N ASN A 384 -36.34 9.22 -10.12
CA ASN A 384 -35.48 8.96 -11.28
C ASN A 384 -35.22 10.21 -12.15
N GLN A 385 -35.56 11.41 -11.67
CA GLN A 385 -35.32 12.68 -12.37
C GLN A 385 -34.74 13.74 -11.44
N LEU A 386 -33.83 14.56 -11.96
CA LEU A 386 -33.14 15.60 -11.22
C LEU A 386 -32.94 16.85 -12.09
N PHE A 387 -33.15 18.03 -11.52
CA PHE A 387 -33.10 19.32 -12.20
C PHE A 387 -32.06 20.22 -11.54
N LEU A 388 -31.18 20.81 -12.34
CA LEU A 388 -30.18 21.79 -11.90
C LEU A 388 -30.46 23.15 -12.57
N ASN A 389 -30.43 24.22 -11.80
CA ASN A 389 -30.64 25.60 -12.27
C ASN A 389 -29.52 26.49 -11.73
N PHE A 390 -28.66 27.00 -12.62
CA PHE A 390 -27.55 27.89 -12.28
C PHE A 390 -27.81 29.30 -12.81
N THR A 391 -27.85 30.26 -11.91
CA THR A 391 -28.07 31.68 -12.23
C THR A 391 -26.94 32.54 -11.67
N THR A 392 -26.41 33.46 -12.47
CA THR A 392 -25.37 34.41 -12.04
C THR A 392 -25.85 35.85 -12.13
N ASP A 393 -25.33 36.72 -11.26
CA ASP A 393 -25.64 38.14 -11.26
C ASP A 393 -24.74 38.92 -12.24
N LYS A 394 -24.82 40.26 -12.26
CA LYS A 394 -24.14 41.11 -13.25
C LYS A 394 -22.69 41.47 -12.89
N VAL A 395 -22.20 41.06 -11.73
CA VAL A 395 -20.92 41.51 -11.14
C VAL A 395 -20.24 40.33 -10.46
N ASN A 396 -18.91 40.26 -10.58
CA ASN A 396 -18.08 39.17 -10.05
C ASN A 396 -18.38 37.82 -10.70
N SER A 397 -17.36 36.97 -10.74
CA SER A 397 -17.45 35.60 -11.22
C SER A 397 -16.25 34.86 -10.67
N ASP A 398 -16.39 33.56 -10.50
CA ASP A 398 -15.34 32.67 -10.00
C ASP A 398 -15.18 31.47 -10.95
N ARG A 399 -14.38 30.47 -10.55
CA ARG A 399 -13.98 29.32 -11.38
C ARG A 399 -15.14 28.45 -11.86
N GLY A 400 -16.26 28.44 -11.15
CA GLY A 400 -17.44 27.64 -11.49
C GLY A 400 -17.44 26.24 -10.88
N PHE A 401 -18.02 25.25 -11.56
CA PHE A 401 -18.18 23.90 -11.01
C PHE A 401 -18.05 22.79 -12.05
N GLU A 402 -17.69 21.60 -11.57
CA GLU A 402 -17.83 20.33 -12.28
C GLU A 402 -18.57 19.31 -11.40
N ILE A 403 -19.68 18.80 -11.91
CA ILE A 403 -20.57 17.86 -11.24
C ILE A 403 -20.62 16.58 -12.04
N LYS A 404 -20.38 15.46 -11.38
CA LYS A 404 -20.57 14.12 -11.93
C LYS A 404 -21.92 13.58 -11.47
N TRP A 405 -22.66 12.97 -12.39
CA TRP A 405 -23.92 12.30 -12.07
C TRP A 405 -23.90 10.83 -12.51
N GLU A 406 -24.55 9.96 -11.73
CA GLU A 406 -24.54 8.50 -11.89
C GLU A 406 -25.93 7.92 -11.60
N GLU A 407 -26.34 6.91 -12.35
CA GLU A 407 -27.50 6.07 -12.05
C GLU A 407 -27.10 5.02 -11.01
N VAL A 408 -27.83 4.96 -9.90
CA VAL A 408 -27.52 4.06 -8.76
C VAL A 408 -28.75 3.26 -8.34
N TYR A 409 -28.51 2.06 -7.80
CA TYR A 409 -29.58 1.25 -7.23
C TYR A 409 -29.95 1.78 -5.84
N PRO A 410 -31.22 1.67 -5.42
CA PRO A 410 -31.60 1.99 -4.04
C PRO A 410 -30.80 1.21 -2.99
N ASP A 411 -30.40 -0.03 -3.28
CA ASP A 411 -29.65 -0.89 -2.36
C ASP A 411 -28.24 -0.35 -2.07
N ASP A 412 -27.67 0.45 -2.97
CA ASP A 412 -26.32 1.01 -2.84
C ASP A 412 -26.27 2.28 -1.96
N ILE A 413 -27.43 2.82 -1.53
CA ILE A 413 -27.48 4.10 -0.81
C ILE A 413 -26.66 4.07 0.49
N GLU A 414 -26.71 2.96 1.24
CA GLU A 414 -25.98 2.84 2.51
C GLU A 414 -24.47 2.89 2.29
N GLU A 415 -23.96 2.23 1.24
CA GLU A 415 -22.54 2.26 0.89
C GLU A 415 -22.11 3.66 0.39
N ILE A 416 -22.95 4.31 -0.42
CA ILE A 416 -22.66 5.63 -0.99
C ILE A 416 -22.68 6.76 0.05
N GLN A 417 -23.70 6.78 0.92
CA GLN A 417 -23.92 7.87 1.88
C GLN A 417 -23.49 7.53 3.30
N SER A 418 -23.05 6.29 3.59
CA SER A 418 -22.77 5.78 4.94
C SER A 418 -23.92 5.95 5.96
N CYS A 419 -25.13 6.23 5.46
CA CYS A 419 -26.38 6.37 6.19
C CYS A 419 -27.55 6.26 5.20
N GLY A 420 -28.72 5.81 5.67
CA GLY A 420 -29.84 5.55 4.75
C GLY A 420 -29.88 4.09 4.29
N GLY A 421 -30.44 3.84 3.11
CA GLY A 421 -30.47 2.51 2.48
C GLY A 421 -31.74 2.24 1.67
N GLY A 422 -31.65 1.25 0.78
CA GLY A 422 -32.79 0.64 0.09
C GLY A 422 -33.33 -0.53 0.90
N PHE A 423 -34.64 -0.56 1.13
CA PHE A 423 -35.27 -1.59 1.96
C PHE A 423 -36.49 -2.18 1.26
N THR A 424 -36.57 -3.51 1.25
CA THR A 424 -37.70 -4.26 0.70
C THR A 424 -38.50 -5.00 1.75
N GLU A 425 -38.05 -4.95 3.01
CA GLU A 425 -38.65 -5.62 4.15
C GLU A 425 -39.95 -4.96 4.60
N ASP A 426 -40.88 -5.78 5.11
CA ASP A 426 -42.16 -5.34 5.64
C ASP A 426 -42.05 -4.44 6.89
N SER A 427 -40.89 -4.37 7.54
CA SER A 427 -40.61 -3.51 8.68
C SER A 427 -39.11 -3.32 8.92
N GLY A 428 -38.72 -2.19 9.51
CA GLY A 428 -37.33 -1.94 9.92
C GLY A 428 -37.18 -0.64 10.71
N VAL A 429 -35.94 -0.27 11.06
CA VAL A 429 -35.61 0.88 11.93
C VAL A 429 -34.73 1.87 11.17
N MET A 430 -35.02 3.17 11.31
CA MET A 430 -34.25 4.28 10.75
C MET A 430 -33.69 5.13 11.89
N LYS A 431 -32.44 5.58 11.73
CA LYS A 431 -31.75 6.42 12.71
C LYS A 431 -31.01 7.53 11.98
N SER A 432 -30.95 8.72 12.56
CA SER A 432 -29.95 9.69 12.14
C SER A 432 -28.54 9.10 12.33
N PRO A 433 -27.53 9.57 11.57
CA PRO A 433 -26.14 9.18 11.81
C PRO A 433 -25.74 9.51 13.25
N ASN A 434 -24.80 8.73 13.78
CA ASN A 434 -24.28 8.83 15.15
C ASN A 434 -25.30 8.62 16.28
N TRP A 435 -26.59 8.42 15.98
CA TRP A 435 -27.64 8.18 16.98
C TRP A 435 -27.20 7.11 18.00
N PRO A 436 -27.23 7.38 19.33
CA PRO A 436 -27.95 8.47 20.00
C PRO A 436 -27.15 9.77 20.23
N ASN A 437 -25.92 9.86 19.73
CA ASN A 437 -25.11 11.08 19.74
C ASN A 437 -25.55 12.04 18.64
N ASN A 438 -25.00 13.25 18.65
CA ASN A 438 -25.39 14.28 17.69
C ASN A 438 -25.07 13.86 16.26
N TYR A 439 -26.00 14.13 15.33
CA TYR A 439 -25.76 13.88 13.91
C TYR A 439 -24.67 14.83 13.37
N PRO A 440 -23.86 14.39 12.39
CA PRO A 440 -22.84 15.23 11.79
C PRO A 440 -23.47 16.35 10.95
N PRO A 441 -22.79 17.50 10.79
CA PRO A 441 -23.28 18.60 9.98
C PRO A 441 -23.06 18.30 8.49
N ASN A 442 -23.74 19.05 7.61
CA ASN A 442 -23.67 18.95 6.16
C ASN A 442 -23.95 17.54 5.65
N ARG A 443 -24.93 16.86 6.25
CA ARG A 443 -25.24 15.46 5.96
C ARG A 443 -26.59 15.30 5.29
N LEU A 444 -26.61 14.45 4.26
CA LEU A 444 -27.81 14.01 3.57
C LEU A 444 -27.90 12.48 3.67
N CYS A 445 -29.02 11.96 4.15
CA CYS A 445 -29.31 10.53 4.21
C CYS A 445 -30.66 10.24 3.56
N VAL A 446 -30.74 9.18 2.75
CA VAL A 446 -31.96 8.78 2.07
C VAL A 446 -32.33 7.34 2.41
N TRP A 447 -33.57 7.10 2.84
CA TRP A 447 -34.14 5.75 2.96
C TRP A 447 -35.16 5.54 1.84
N HIS A 448 -34.96 4.54 1.01
CA HIS A 448 -35.90 4.18 -0.05
C HIS A 448 -36.62 2.88 0.32
N LEU A 449 -37.90 2.97 0.66
CA LEU A 449 -38.70 1.85 1.13
C LEU A 449 -39.61 1.35 0.01
N GLN A 450 -39.50 0.07 -0.35
CA GLN A 450 -40.25 -0.57 -1.42
C GLN A 450 -40.89 -1.89 -0.92
N VAL A 451 -42.18 -1.86 -0.58
CA VAL A 451 -42.90 -3.06 -0.12
C VAL A 451 -43.69 -3.72 -1.26
N PRO A 452 -44.14 -4.99 -1.10
CA PRO A 452 -44.98 -5.66 -2.10
C PRO A 452 -46.23 -4.85 -2.47
N GLU A 453 -46.62 -4.94 -3.74
CA GLU A 453 -47.78 -4.22 -4.29
C GLU A 453 -49.06 -4.50 -3.48
N GLY A 454 -49.82 -3.46 -3.16
CA GLY A 454 -51.03 -3.52 -2.34
C GLY A 454 -50.81 -3.36 -0.83
N LYS A 455 -49.57 -3.35 -0.34
CA LYS A 455 -49.25 -2.95 1.05
C LYS A 455 -48.96 -1.45 1.14
N LYS A 456 -49.18 -0.89 2.34
CA LYS A 456 -48.88 0.51 2.70
C LYS A 456 -47.82 0.55 3.77
N ILE A 457 -46.98 1.57 3.75
CA ILE A 457 -45.86 1.78 4.66
C ILE A 457 -46.30 2.78 5.72
N THR A 458 -46.15 2.41 6.99
CA THR A 458 -46.40 3.29 8.14
C THR A 458 -45.10 3.59 8.86
N VAL A 459 -44.75 4.87 9.02
CA VAL A 459 -43.56 5.32 9.76
C VAL A 459 -43.97 5.95 11.09
N ASN A 460 -43.32 5.53 12.18
CA ASN A 460 -43.47 6.13 13.51
C ASN A 460 -42.12 6.54 14.07
N PHE A 461 -42.05 7.77 14.59
CA PHE A 461 -40.89 8.27 15.33
C PHE A 461 -40.96 7.83 16.79
N THR A 462 -39.83 7.40 17.34
CA THR A 462 -39.63 7.04 18.75
C THR A 462 -38.78 8.07 19.48
N HIS A 463 -37.94 8.80 18.75
CA HIS A 463 -37.21 9.97 19.23
C HIS A 463 -37.05 10.98 18.11
N PHE A 464 -37.04 12.28 18.45
CA PHE A 464 -36.89 13.37 17.49
C PHE A 464 -36.35 14.63 18.18
N ASP A 465 -35.15 15.05 17.77
CA ASP A 465 -34.41 16.19 18.29
C ASP A 465 -33.49 16.74 17.19
N LEU A 466 -34.03 17.63 16.35
CA LEU A 466 -33.31 18.35 15.30
C LEU A 466 -33.22 19.84 15.63
N GLU A 467 -32.41 20.59 14.89
CA GLU A 467 -32.43 22.06 14.94
C GLU A 467 -33.86 22.59 14.80
N ASP A 468 -34.23 23.54 15.66
CA ASP A 468 -35.55 24.16 15.65
C ASP A 468 -35.68 25.16 14.48
N THR A 469 -36.91 25.53 14.15
CA THR A 469 -37.17 26.53 13.11
C THR A 469 -36.45 27.84 13.41
N ASP A 470 -35.82 28.42 12.39
CA ASP A 470 -35.17 29.72 12.53
C ASP A 470 -36.19 30.80 12.95
N LEU A 471 -35.83 31.59 13.96
CA LEU A 471 -36.72 32.58 14.56
C LEU A 471 -37.17 33.68 13.58
N VAL A 472 -36.36 33.95 12.54
CA VAL A 472 -36.57 35.04 11.59
C VAL A 472 -37.21 34.54 10.29
N THR A 473 -36.63 33.50 9.68
CA THR A 473 -37.08 32.94 8.40
C THR A 473 -38.18 31.88 8.56
N ARG A 474 -38.32 31.29 9.76
CA ARG A 474 -39.22 30.16 10.06
C ARG A 474 -38.96 28.92 9.20
N LEU A 475 -37.75 28.81 8.64
CA LEU A 475 -37.31 27.65 7.87
C LEU A 475 -36.74 26.58 8.81
N CYS A 476 -36.86 25.31 8.41
CA CYS A 476 -36.11 24.21 9.00
C CYS A 476 -34.83 24.06 8.17
N TYR A 477 -33.66 24.37 8.72
CA TYR A 477 -32.40 24.10 8.02
C TYR A 477 -32.00 22.63 8.19
N ASP A 478 -32.21 22.05 9.37
CA ASP A 478 -32.19 20.61 9.56
C ASP A 478 -33.59 20.01 9.55
N TYR A 479 -33.83 18.99 8.74
CA TYR A 479 -35.16 18.41 8.64
C TYR A 479 -35.21 16.95 8.21
N VAL A 480 -36.32 16.29 8.57
CA VAL A 480 -36.77 15.04 7.93
C VAL A 480 -38.00 15.32 7.10
N ALA A 481 -38.03 14.79 5.88
CA ALA A 481 -39.21 14.79 5.02
C ALA A 481 -39.40 13.42 4.37
N ALA A 482 -40.64 13.04 4.07
CA ALA A 482 -40.95 11.83 3.32
C ALA A 482 -41.73 12.16 2.05
N TYR A 483 -41.48 11.39 1.00
CA TYR A 483 -41.96 11.63 -0.35
C TYR A 483 -42.50 10.33 -0.94
N GLU A 484 -43.65 10.40 -1.59
CA GLU A 484 -44.19 9.30 -2.39
C GLU A 484 -44.85 9.82 -3.67
N GLU A 485 -44.91 8.96 -4.68
CA GLU A 485 -45.74 9.16 -5.86
C GLU A 485 -46.96 8.24 -5.78
N SER A 486 -48.17 8.81 -5.82
CA SER A 486 -49.42 8.05 -5.81
C SER A 486 -50.31 8.51 -6.95
N SER A 487 -50.61 7.61 -7.89
CA SER A 487 -51.48 7.88 -9.04
C SER A 487 -51.04 9.09 -9.89
N GLY A 488 -49.72 9.29 -10.06
CA GLY A 488 -49.15 10.43 -10.78
C GLY A 488 -49.17 11.76 -10.03
N VAL A 489 -49.45 11.74 -8.71
CA VAL A 489 -49.39 12.91 -7.83
C VAL A 489 -48.27 12.72 -6.82
N ASN A 490 -47.39 13.71 -6.73
CA ASN A 490 -46.30 13.77 -5.75
C ASN A 490 -46.83 14.26 -4.40
N ILE A 491 -46.57 13.49 -3.34
CA ILE A 491 -47.01 13.79 -1.97
C ILE A 491 -45.77 13.97 -1.09
N LYS A 492 -45.71 15.09 -0.34
CA LYS A 492 -44.67 15.39 0.64
C LYS A 492 -45.25 15.39 2.06
N TYR A 493 -44.58 14.71 2.98
CA TYR A 493 -44.83 14.74 4.42
C TYR A 493 -43.68 15.48 5.11
N GLY A 494 -43.99 16.53 5.87
CA GLY A 494 -42.99 17.41 6.48
C GLY A 494 -42.79 18.72 5.68
N PRO A 495 -41.68 19.45 5.87
CA PRO A 495 -40.52 19.10 6.68
C PRO A 495 -40.82 19.05 8.18
N PHE A 496 -40.15 18.15 8.89
CA PHE A 496 -40.18 18.06 10.35
C PHE A 496 -38.83 18.49 10.91
N CYS A 497 -38.81 19.38 11.90
CA CYS A 497 -37.63 19.86 12.59
C CYS A 497 -37.96 20.23 14.05
N GLY A 498 -36.96 20.64 14.83
CA GLY A 498 -37.08 20.89 16.27
C GLY A 498 -37.24 19.61 17.11
N VAL A 499 -37.77 19.78 18.32
CA VAL A 499 -37.87 18.71 19.34
C VAL A 499 -39.25 18.06 19.44
N ASN A 500 -40.22 18.54 18.64
CA ASN A 500 -41.58 18.03 18.68
C ASN A 500 -41.71 16.74 17.87
N MET A 501 -42.17 15.67 18.52
CA MET A 501 -42.30 14.36 17.89
C MET A 501 -43.27 14.41 16.69
N PRO A 502 -42.84 14.03 15.47
CA PRO A 502 -43.69 14.04 14.30
C PRO A 502 -44.87 13.07 14.40
N ASN A 503 -45.98 13.42 13.77
CA ASN A 503 -47.12 12.51 13.65
C ASN A 503 -46.78 11.30 12.76
N ARG A 504 -47.49 10.19 12.99
CA ARG A 504 -47.40 8.97 12.16
C ARG A 504 -47.62 9.28 10.68
N ILE A 505 -46.72 8.81 9.83
CA ILE A 505 -46.85 8.87 8.36
C ILE A 505 -47.43 7.54 7.88
N THR A 506 -48.38 7.58 6.94
CA THR A 506 -48.93 6.39 6.29
C THR A 506 -49.00 6.65 4.80
N SER A 507 -48.23 5.87 4.03
CA SER A 507 -48.14 5.99 2.57
C SER A 507 -49.45 5.56 1.91
N GLN A 508 -49.72 6.12 0.74
CA GLN A 508 -50.81 5.71 -0.14
C GLN A 508 -50.35 4.68 -1.17
N SER A 509 -49.06 4.69 -1.52
CA SER A 509 -48.40 3.75 -2.42
C SER A 509 -47.61 2.68 -1.63
N ASN A 510 -47.02 1.73 -2.35
CA ASN A 510 -46.09 0.74 -1.81
C ASN A 510 -44.63 1.22 -1.80
N THR A 511 -44.39 2.51 -2.08
CA THR A 511 -43.07 3.14 -2.16
C THR A 511 -43.01 4.37 -1.26
N LEU A 512 -41.93 4.56 -0.50
CA LEU A 512 -41.77 5.75 0.32
C LEU A 512 -40.29 6.11 0.42
N SER A 513 -39.91 7.30 -0.06
CA SER A 513 -38.56 7.84 0.07
C SER A 513 -38.51 8.81 1.25
N ILE A 514 -37.60 8.64 2.18
CA ILE A 514 -37.44 9.50 3.37
C ILE A 514 -36.07 10.14 3.31
N ARG A 515 -36.01 11.45 3.50
CA ARG A 515 -34.78 12.25 3.45
C ARG A 515 -34.55 12.89 4.80
N PHE A 516 -33.33 12.77 5.30
CA PHE A 516 -32.78 13.59 6.37
C PHE A 516 -31.72 14.51 5.78
N TYR A 517 -31.81 15.80 6.06
CA TYR A 517 -30.84 16.81 5.67
C TYR A 517 -30.43 17.60 6.91
N SER A 518 -29.13 17.90 7.01
CA SER A 518 -28.54 18.79 8.00
C SER A 518 -27.63 19.80 7.31
N ASP A 519 -27.68 21.04 7.76
CA ASP A 519 -26.81 22.10 7.27
C ASP A 519 -25.44 22.08 7.96
N ILE A 520 -24.57 23.04 7.63
CA ILE A 520 -23.18 23.06 8.11
C ILE A 520 -23.03 23.59 9.55
N PHE A 521 -24.12 24.00 10.21
CA PHE A 521 -24.05 24.79 11.43
C PHE A 521 -24.46 24.01 12.68
N THR A 522 -25.74 23.67 12.79
CA THR A 522 -26.31 23.16 14.04
C THR A 522 -26.43 21.65 14.01
N GLU A 523 -26.10 21.01 15.13
CA GLU A 523 -26.23 19.58 15.30
C GLU A 523 -27.02 19.30 16.58
N SER A 524 -27.84 18.27 16.55
CA SER A 524 -28.65 17.82 17.68
C SER A 524 -28.63 16.29 17.75
N ARG A 525 -29.27 15.68 18.75
CA ARG A 525 -29.24 14.21 18.95
C ARG A 525 -29.80 13.42 17.78
N GLY A 526 -30.66 14.04 16.96
CA GLY A 526 -31.20 13.42 15.77
C GLY A 526 -32.52 12.69 16.03
N PHE A 527 -32.74 11.60 15.31
CA PHE A 527 -34.01 10.87 15.39
C PHE A 527 -33.83 9.36 15.34
N ARG A 528 -34.81 8.67 15.91
CA ARG A 528 -35.02 7.23 15.72
C ARG A 528 -36.46 6.96 15.34
N ALA A 529 -36.67 6.31 14.21
CA ALA A 529 -37.98 5.94 13.68
C ALA A 529 -38.01 4.46 13.26
N TYR A 530 -39.18 3.93 12.99
CA TYR A 530 -39.34 2.60 12.40
C TYR A 530 -40.47 2.61 11.38
N TRP A 531 -40.34 1.78 10.34
CA TRP A 531 -41.41 1.55 9.36
C TRP A 531 -42.03 0.17 9.54
N THR A 532 -43.29 0.03 9.16
CA THR A 532 -44.00 -1.25 9.14
C THR A 532 -45.18 -1.25 8.18
N THR A 533 -45.48 -2.41 7.60
CA THR A 533 -46.73 -2.67 6.86
C THR A 533 -47.89 -3.06 7.78
N ASN A 534 -47.62 -3.38 9.05
CA ASN A 534 -48.60 -3.69 10.07
C ASN A 534 -48.73 -2.54 11.09
N PRO A 535 -49.78 -1.70 11.01
CA PRO A 535 -49.94 -0.52 11.87
C PRO A 535 -50.16 -0.83 13.36
N LEU A 536 -50.35 -2.11 13.72
CA LEU A 536 -50.49 -2.61 15.10
C LEU A 536 -49.18 -3.15 15.69
N GLN A 537 -48.08 -3.17 14.92
CA GLN A 537 -46.78 -3.64 15.39
C GLN A 537 -46.19 -2.70 16.44
N THR A 538 -45.73 -3.27 17.56
CA THR A 538 -45.00 -2.55 18.61
C THR A 538 -43.62 -2.10 18.11
N PRO A 539 -43.04 -1.02 18.64
CA PRO A 539 -41.71 -0.55 18.24
C PRO A 539 -40.68 -1.70 18.30
N PRO A 540 -39.90 -1.95 17.22
CA PRO A 540 -38.85 -2.95 17.25
C PRO A 540 -37.84 -2.61 18.34
N THR A 541 -37.59 -3.57 19.24
CA THR A 541 -36.45 -3.54 20.16
C THR A 541 -35.29 -4.20 19.45
N GLU A 542 -34.21 -3.45 19.24
CA GLU A 542 -32.98 -4.03 18.70
C GLU A 542 -32.39 -4.98 19.74
N PRO A 543 -31.81 -6.12 19.32
CA PRO A 543 -30.99 -6.91 20.24
C PRO A 543 -29.86 -6.02 20.76
N PRO A 544 -29.52 -6.09 22.06
CA PRO A 544 -28.39 -5.33 22.58
C PRO A 544 -27.14 -5.70 21.79
N PRO A 545 -26.27 -4.72 21.48
CA PRO A 545 -24.97 -5.03 20.88
C PRO A 545 -24.26 -6.05 21.77
N PRO A 546 -23.62 -7.08 21.20
CA PRO A 546 -22.88 -8.04 22.01
C PRO A 546 -21.83 -7.29 22.84
N PRO A 547 -21.68 -7.60 24.15
CA PRO A 547 -20.71 -6.93 25.00
C PRO A 547 -19.30 -7.18 24.46
N ASN A 548 -18.46 -6.13 24.45
CA ASN A 548 -17.09 -6.30 24.02
C ASN A 548 -16.33 -7.16 25.04
N PRO A 549 -15.36 -7.98 24.59
CA PRO A 549 -14.56 -8.81 25.49
C PRO A 549 -13.85 -8.01 26.60
N TRP A 550 -13.52 -6.75 26.34
CA TRP A 550 -12.84 -5.84 27.26
C TRP A 550 -13.77 -5.03 28.18
N ASP A 551 -15.10 -5.12 28.03
CA ASP A 551 -16.04 -4.35 28.85
C ASP A 551 -15.93 -4.70 30.35
N SER A 552 -15.44 -5.90 30.67
CA SER A 552 -15.23 -6.40 32.05
C SER A 552 -13.87 -6.04 32.66
N ILE A 553 -12.96 -5.42 31.91
CA ILE A 553 -11.64 -5.05 32.41
C ILE A 553 -11.73 -3.77 33.24
N GLU A 554 -11.25 -3.83 34.47
CA GLU A 554 -11.08 -2.65 35.33
C GLU A 554 -9.71 -2.01 35.07
N ILE A 555 -9.69 -0.68 34.86
CA ILE A 555 -8.45 0.09 34.75
C ILE A 555 -7.94 0.42 36.15
N GLU A 556 -6.68 0.10 36.44
CA GLU A 556 -6.02 0.43 37.70
C GLU A 556 -5.62 1.92 37.78
N TRP A 557 -6.60 2.81 37.90
CA TRP A 557 -6.34 4.25 38.05
C TRP A 557 -5.51 4.55 39.32
N PRO A 558 -4.64 5.58 39.29
CA PRO A 558 -3.85 5.98 40.44
C PRO A 558 -4.71 6.28 41.68
N LYS A 559 -4.41 5.62 42.81
CA LYS A 559 -5.15 5.81 44.09
C LYS A 559 -5.07 7.24 44.62
N LYS A 560 -4.03 7.99 44.22
CA LYS A 560 -3.83 9.42 44.47
C LYS A 560 -3.50 10.08 43.14
N CYS A 561 -4.18 11.18 42.84
CA CYS A 561 -3.94 12.03 41.68
C CYS A 561 -4.25 13.49 42.06
N GLY A 562 -3.80 14.45 41.26
CA GLY A 562 -4.18 15.86 41.36
C GLY A 562 -3.72 16.56 42.64
N LEU A 563 -2.81 15.97 43.41
CA LEU A 563 -2.35 16.45 44.71
C LEU A 563 -0.84 16.70 44.67
N PRO A 564 -0.39 17.79 44.03
CA PRO A 564 1.03 18.05 43.88
C PRO A 564 1.69 18.29 45.25
N THR A 565 2.87 17.71 45.45
CA THR A 565 3.66 17.89 46.69
C THR A 565 3.98 19.37 46.92
N PHE A 566 4.26 20.09 45.83
CA PHE A 566 4.43 21.55 45.82
C PHE A 566 3.15 22.19 45.26
N PRO A 567 2.32 22.85 46.08
CA PRO A 567 1.06 23.41 45.60
C PRO A 567 1.29 24.62 44.66
N PRO A 568 0.53 24.72 43.54
CA PRO A 568 0.58 25.87 42.65
C PRO A 568 0.33 27.18 43.40
N GLN A 569 1.17 28.18 43.15
CA GLN A 569 0.99 29.51 43.73
C GLN A 569 -0.09 30.28 42.94
N ILE A 570 -1.28 30.42 43.52
CA ILE A 570 -2.41 31.11 42.90
C ILE A 570 -2.26 32.62 43.15
N ASN A 571 -1.61 33.33 42.23
CA ASN A 571 -1.45 34.77 42.37
C ASN A 571 -2.72 35.54 41.94
N THR A 572 -3.13 36.55 42.70
CA THR A 572 -4.41 37.26 42.47
C THR A 572 -4.34 38.36 41.40
N ARG A 573 -3.13 38.75 40.97
CA ARG A 573 -2.89 39.76 39.94
C ARG A 573 -1.95 39.21 38.89
N ILE A 574 -2.49 38.78 37.75
CA ILE A 574 -1.71 38.15 36.67
C ILE A 574 -1.93 38.96 35.38
N VAL A 575 -0.87 39.24 34.61
CA VAL A 575 -0.91 39.76 33.21
C VAL A 575 0.21 39.06 32.39
N ASN A 576 -0.14 38.43 31.26
CA ASN A 576 0.72 37.79 30.22
C ASN A 576 1.65 36.61 30.61
N GLY A 577 1.11 35.61 31.32
CA GLY A 577 1.84 34.40 31.74
C GLY A 577 2.85 34.67 32.86
N GLU A 578 3.15 33.66 33.67
CA GLU A 578 4.26 33.75 34.64
C GLU A 578 5.06 32.44 34.64
N PRO A 579 6.38 32.51 34.90
CA PRO A 579 7.18 31.30 35.12
C PRO A 579 6.53 30.45 36.22
N ALA A 580 6.27 29.18 35.91
CA ALA A 580 5.78 28.24 36.90
C ALA A 580 6.84 28.07 37.99
N VAL A 581 6.40 27.90 39.24
CA VAL A 581 7.35 27.48 40.28
C VAL A 581 7.77 26.04 39.95
N PRO A 582 9.07 25.70 39.99
CA PRO A 582 9.53 24.36 39.67
C PRO A 582 8.73 23.29 40.42
N HIS A 583 8.29 22.28 39.68
CA HIS A 583 7.59 21.08 40.18
C HIS A 583 6.19 21.28 40.75
N THR A 584 5.55 22.46 40.60
CA THR A 584 4.15 22.62 41.02
C THR A 584 3.12 21.97 40.10
N TRP A 585 3.54 21.55 38.90
CA TRP A 585 2.73 20.87 37.90
C TRP A 585 3.37 19.52 37.51
N PRO A 586 3.39 18.54 38.43
CA PRO A 586 4.20 17.32 38.31
C PRO A 586 3.71 16.32 37.24
N TRP A 587 2.52 16.55 36.68
CA TRP A 587 1.94 15.77 35.58
C TRP A 587 2.28 16.33 34.19
N GLN A 588 2.93 17.49 34.11
CA GLN A 588 3.31 18.08 32.82
C GLN A 588 4.33 17.20 32.09
N VAL A 589 4.04 16.90 30.83
CA VAL A 589 4.93 16.13 29.95
C VAL A 589 5.47 17.04 28.85
N SER A 590 6.79 16.99 28.63
CA SER A 590 7.42 17.53 27.44
C SER A 590 7.49 16.43 26.39
N MET A 591 6.70 16.55 25.33
CA MET A 591 6.75 15.63 24.20
C MET A 591 7.84 16.10 23.25
N GLN A 592 8.78 15.22 22.95
CA GLN A 592 9.93 15.55 22.13
C GLN A 592 10.05 14.61 20.94
N VAL A 593 10.41 15.18 19.79
CA VAL A 593 10.55 14.48 18.52
C VAL A 593 11.94 14.69 17.93
N TRP A 594 12.50 13.65 17.32
CA TRP A 594 13.70 13.71 16.51
C TRP A 594 13.34 13.94 15.02
N PRO A 595 13.55 15.16 14.46
CA PRO A 595 13.15 15.49 13.10
C PRO A 595 14.05 14.84 12.03
N SER A 596 13.46 14.46 10.90
CA SER A 596 14.17 13.82 9.78
C SER A 596 15.23 14.71 9.11
N SER A 597 15.14 16.03 9.29
CA SER A 597 16.08 17.01 8.74
C SER A 597 17.47 17.01 9.41
N ARG A 598 17.66 16.23 10.48
CA ARG A 598 18.94 16.13 11.20
C ARG A 598 19.44 14.69 11.28
N ASN A 599 20.70 14.48 10.88
CA ASN A 599 21.35 13.17 10.92
C ASN A 599 21.73 12.70 12.34
N GLU A 600 21.81 13.62 13.31
CA GLU A 600 22.10 13.31 14.71
C GLU A 600 20.80 13.16 15.52
N THR A 601 20.74 12.18 16.43
CA THR A 601 19.57 11.86 17.28
C THR A 601 19.38 12.90 18.39
N ILE A 602 18.96 14.10 18.00
CA ILE A 602 18.68 15.21 18.90
C ILE A 602 17.16 15.40 18.96
N PHE A 603 16.60 15.30 20.16
CA PHE A 603 15.17 15.46 20.42
C PHE A 603 14.84 16.93 20.69
N PHE A 604 13.75 17.41 20.10
CA PHE A 604 13.25 18.76 20.28
C PHE A 604 11.82 18.75 20.82
N HIS A 605 11.53 19.64 21.76
CA HIS A 605 10.17 19.84 22.24
C HIS A 605 9.26 20.33 21.11
N THR A 606 8.10 19.69 20.97
CA THR A 606 7.10 20.05 19.95
C THR A 606 5.71 20.29 20.53
N CYS A 607 5.33 19.54 21.57
CA CYS A 607 4.03 19.61 22.20
C CYS A 607 4.13 19.28 23.70
N GLY A 608 3.11 19.70 24.45
CA GLY A 608 2.86 19.27 25.82
C GLY A 608 1.98 18.02 25.90
N GLY A 609 1.97 17.40 27.07
CA GLY A 609 1.05 16.33 27.42
C GLY A 609 0.78 16.29 28.91
N THR A 610 -0.13 15.42 29.34
CA THR A 610 -0.56 15.26 30.73
C THR A 610 -0.45 13.80 31.15
N LEU A 611 0.31 13.51 32.19
CA LEU A 611 0.36 12.17 32.77
C LEU A 611 -0.93 11.89 33.57
N ILE A 612 -1.73 10.93 33.10
CA ILE A 612 -3.03 10.57 33.72
C ILE A 612 -3.03 9.15 34.33
N HIS A 613 -2.09 8.30 33.91
CA HIS A 613 -1.92 6.94 34.40
C HIS A 613 -0.43 6.55 34.35
N LYS A 614 -0.02 5.50 35.09
CA LYS A 614 1.37 5.00 35.11
C LYS A 614 1.96 4.66 33.75
N ASN A 615 1.15 4.44 32.71
CA ASN A 615 1.60 4.13 31.36
C ASN A 615 1.01 5.05 30.28
N TRP A 616 0.16 6.02 30.64
CA TRP A 616 -0.59 6.80 29.64
C TRP A 616 -0.45 8.29 29.83
N VAL A 617 -0.11 8.95 28.73
CA VAL A 617 -0.09 10.41 28.58
C VAL A 617 -1.24 10.83 27.69
N LEU A 618 -2.01 11.82 28.14
CA LEU A 618 -3.09 12.48 27.42
C LEU A 618 -2.55 13.72 26.70
N THR A 619 -2.87 13.88 25.42
CA THR A 619 -2.39 15.00 24.59
C THR A 619 -3.34 15.27 23.41
N ALA A 620 -2.99 16.19 22.51
CA ALA A 620 -3.74 16.54 21.31
C ALA A 620 -3.38 15.64 20.12
N ALA A 621 -4.35 15.34 19.26
CA ALA A 621 -4.13 14.50 18.08
C ALA A 621 -3.29 15.21 17.01
N HIS A 622 -3.45 16.53 16.86
CA HIS A 622 -2.72 17.32 15.86
C HIS A 622 -1.20 17.35 16.12
N CYS A 623 -0.75 17.04 17.34
CA CYS A 623 0.67 16.88 17.66
C CYS A 623 1.34 15.75 16.86
N PHE A 624 0.56 14.81 16.34
CA PHE A 624 1.01 13.66 15.57
C PHE A 624 0.59 13.73 14.10
N ILE A 625 0.45 14.94 13.52
CA ILE A 625 0.26 15.07 12.06
C ILE A 625 1.49 14.54 11.30
N ASN A 626 2.68 14.69 11.89
CA ASN A 626 3.92 14.17 11.34
C ASN A 626 4.48 13.05 12.24
N TYR A 627 5.14 12.05 11.64
CA TYR A 627 5.88 10.99 12.34
C TYR A 627 5.05 10.09 13.27
N ALA A 628 3.71 10.01 13.11
CA ALA A 628 2.86 9.16 13.94
C ALA A 628 3.26 7.67 13.88
N ASP A 629 3.67 7.20 12.70
CA ASP A 629 4.06 5.80 12.46
C ASP A 629 5.53 5.52 12.83
N GLU A 630 6.28 6.54 13.26
CA GLU A 630 7.71 6.45 13.56
C GLU A 630 7.98 6.60 15.07
N LEU A 631 7.40 5.70 15.87
CA LEU A 631 7.44 5.75 17.34
C LEU A 631 8.84 5.95 17.95
N TYR A 632 9.89 5.40 17.32
CA TYR A 632 11.28 5.52 17.75
C TYR A 632 11.81 6.96 17.75
N ARG A 633 11.16 7.88 17.02
CA ARG A 633 11.50 9.31 16.98
C ARG A 633 10.94 10.09 18.16
N TRP A 634 10.06 9.48 18.96
CA TRP A 634 9.34 10.16 20.02
C TRP A 634 9.85 9.75 21.40
N GLN A 635 9.88 10.72 22.31
CA GLN A 635 10.06 10.47 23.73
C GLN A 635 9.20 11.40 24.57
N MET A 636 8.80 10.91 25.75
CA MET A 636 7.96 11.62 26.71
C MET A 636 8.79 11.91 27.96
N CYS A 637 9.14 13.18 28.17
CA CYS A 637 9.98 13.60 29.29
C CYS A 637 9.13 14.22 30.42
N LEU A 638 9.24 13.65 31.61
CA LEU A 638 8.52 14.02 32.84
C LEU A 638 9.47 14.59 33.89
N GLY A 639 8.94 15.39 34.82
CA GLY A 639 9.71 16.00 35.91
C GLY A 639 10.61 17.17 35.47
N LYS A 640 10.52 17.54 34.19
CA LYS A 640 11.28 18.62 33.56
C LYS A 640 10.58 19.96 33.77
N HIS A 641 11.35 20.98 34.13
CA HIS A 641 10.96 22.38 34.26
C HIS A 641 11.68 23.25 33.23
N ASN A 642 12.96 22.97 32.94
CA ASN A 642 13.74 23.72 31.94
C ASN A 642 14.08 22.85 30.72
N LEU A 643 13.74 23.28 29.50
CA LEU A 643 13.98 22.53 28.27
C LEU A 643 15.45 22.44 27.86
N THR A 644 16.28 23.40 28.28
CA THR A 644 17.69 23.51 27.87
C THR A 644 18.66 22.81 28.82
N LEU A 645 18.24 22.56 30.06
CA LEU A 645 19.06 21.91 31.09
C LEU A 645 18.58 20.47 31.30
N VAL A 646 19.51 19.58 31.63
CA VAL A 646 19.18 18.22 32.08
C VAL A 646 19.02 18.28 33.60
N GLU A 647 17.82 18.02 34.09
CA GLU A 647 17.51 18.06 35.51
C GLU A 647 17.67 16.68 36.15
N PRO A 648 18.21 16.58 37.38
CA PRO A 648 18.54 15.30 38.01
C PRO A 648 17.31 14.39 38.25
N ASN A 649 16.12 14.99 38.30
CA ASN A 649 14.85 14.29 38.57
C ASN A 649 14.01 14.08 37.29
N GLU A 650 14.50 14.50 36.12
CA GLU A 650 13.79 14.28 34.87
C GLU A 650 13.90 12.82 34.42
N LYS A 651 12.83 12.28 33.86
CA LYS A 651 12.81 10.94 33.27
C LYS A 651 12.15 11.00 31.89
N CYS A 652 12.83 10.49 30.88
CA CYS A 652 12.29 10.36 29.53
C CYS A 652 11.99 8.90 29.21
N PHE A 653 10.79 8.64 28.72
CA PHE A 653 10.30 7.33 28.31
C PHE A 653 10.17 7.28 26.80
N LYS A 654 10.43 6.12 26.19
CA LYS A 654 10.02 5.90 24.80
C LYS A 654 8.54 5.55 24.79
N ILE A 655 7.99 5.39 23.60
CA ILE A 655 6.56 5.12 23.43
C ILE A 655 6.34 3.79 22.70
N LEU A 656 5.29 3.09 23.08
CA LEU A 656 4.83 1.85 22.47
C LEU A 656 3.67 2.05 21.49
N GLY A 657 2.97 3.18 21.59
CA GLY A 657 1.84 3.47 20.70
C GLY A 657 1.31 4.89 20.84
N ILE A 658 0.73 5.39 19.75
CA ILE A 658 0.00 6.66 19.66
C ILE A 658 -1.42 6.32 19.19
N TYR A 659 -2.42 6.71 19.97
CA TYR A 659 -3.83 6.43 19.70
C TYR A 659 -4.54 7.77 19.52
N ARG A 660 -4.79 8.17 18.28
CA ARG A 660 -5.59 9.37 17.96
C ARG A 660 -7.06 9.00 17.92
N HIS A 661 -7.92 9.94 18.29
CA HIS A 661 -9.35 9.76 18.14
C HIS A 661 -9.71 9.55 16.66
N GLU A 662 -10.53 8.54 16.38
CA GLU A 662 -10.91 8.11 15.03
C GLU A 662 -11.68 9.19 14.25
N GLY A 663 -12.44 10.03 14.96
CA GLY A 663 -13.12 11.20 14.41
C GLY A 663 -12.23 12.41 14.10
N PHE A 664 -10.92 12.36 14.40
CA PHE A 664 -10.02 13.47 14.11
C PHE A 664 -9.68 13.54 12.62
N VAL A 665 -10.16 14.57 11.92
CA VAL A 665 -9.94 14.79 10.49
C VAL A 665 -9.19 16.11 10.26
N TYR A 666 -8.08 16.05 9.53
CA TYR A 666 -7.24 17.22 9.21
C TYR A 666 -6.68 17.07 7.79
N PRO A 667 -6.70 18.09 6.90
CA PRO A 667 -7.13 19.49 7.09
C PRO A 667 -8.55 19.80 6.54
N GLU A 668 -9.39 18.79 6.35
CA GLU A 668 -10.57 18.85 5.45
C GLU A 668 -11.82 19.57 6.01
N ILE A 669 -11.82 20.00 7.27
CA ILE A 669 -13.01 20.56 7.95
C ILE A 669 -12.63 21.86 8.65
N PRO A 670 -13.48 22.90 8.65
CA PRO A 670 -13.12 24.16 9.27
C PRO A 670 -13.19 24.15 10.81
N ALA A 671 -13.45 23.01 11.47
CA ALA A 671 -13.41 22.80 12.92
C ALA A 671 -12.48 21.62 13.30
N LEU A 672 -11.58 21.82 14.27
CA LEU A 672 -10.66 20.79 14.82
C LEU A 672 -11.34 19.97 15.93
N GLU A 673 -12.46 19.31 15.61
CA GLU A 673 -13.11 18.41 16.57
C GLU A 673 -12.30 17.12 16.77
N PHE A 674 -12.47 16.49 17.94
CA PHE A 674 -11.79 15.25 18.31
C PHE A 674 -10.25 15.36 18.37
N ASP A 675 -9.73 16.56 18.63
CA ASP A 675 -8.29 16.80 18.78
C ASP A 675 -7.75 16.29 20.14
N ILE A 676 -7.76 14.96 20.28
CA ILE A 676 -7.35 14.21 21.47
C ILE A 676 -6.61 12.93 21.05
N ALA A 677 -5.54 12.63 21.78
CA ALA A 677 -4.75 11.43 21.61
C ALA A 677 -4.23 10.89 22.96
N LEU A 678 -4.01 9.59 23.01
CA LEU A 678 -3.35 8.88 24.08
C LEU A 678 -2.00 8.33 23.61
N VAL A 679 -1.00 8.41 24.47
CA VAL A 679 0.34 7.86 24.23
C VAL A 679 0.64 6.81 25.27
N LYS A 680 0.96 5.59 24.83
CA LYS A 680 1.39 4.48 25.70
C LYS A 680 2.91 4.52 25.88
N LEU A 681 3.36 4.57 27.12
CA LEU A 681 4.78 4.60 27.49
C LEU A 681 5.39 3.19 27.47
N ASP A 682 6.70 3.09 27.23
CA ASP A 682 7.48 1.84 27.24
C ASP A 682 7.81 1.30 28.64
N GLY A 683 7.37 1.99 29.69
CA GLY A 683 7.52 1.58 31.08
C GLY A 683 6.46 2.19 31.99
N GLU A 684 6.38 1.68 33.22
CA GLU A 684 5.52 2.24 34.27
C GLU A 684 6.22 3.43 34.96
N VAL A 685 5.50 4.54 35.10
CA VAL A 685 5.95 5.74 35.81
C VAL A 685 5.66 5.60 37.30
N GLU A 686 6.72 5.73 38.10
CA GLU A 686 6.62 5.77 39.56
C GLU A 686 6.44 7.22 40.05
N ALA A 687 5.33 7.48 40.72
CA ALA A 687 5.05 8.79 41.31
C ALA A 687 6.05 9.14 42.44
N ASN A 688 6.47 10.40 42.47
CA ASN A 688 7.35 10.99 43.46
C ASN A 688 7.03 12.49 43.64
N GLU A 689 7.86 13.24 44.35
CA GLU A 689 7.61 14.66 44.61
C GLU A 689 7.69 15.57 43.37
N TYR A 690 8.30 15.10 42.27
CA TYR A 690 8.53 15.84 41.02
C TYR A 690 7.68 15.34 39.84
N ILE A 691 7.23 14.09 39.88
CA ILE A 691 6.42 13.43 38.85
C ILE A 691 5.21 12.79 39.53
N ASP A 692 4.00 13.17 39.14
CA ASP A 692 2.75 12.65 39.72
C ASP A 692 1.61 12.75 38.69
N PHE A 693 0.45 12.16 38.98
CA PHE A 693 -0.67 12.02 38.05
C PHE A 693 -1.69 13.17 38.19
N ALA A 694 -2.23 13.68 37.08
CA ALA A 694 -3.42 14.54 37.11
C ALA A 694 -4.69 13.67 37.31
N CYS A 695 -5.71 14.21 38.01
CA CYS A 695 -7.01 13.53 38.04
C CYS A 695 -7.80 13.81 36.76
N LEU A 696 -8.58 12.83 36.29
CA LEU A 696 -9.61 13.05 35.27
C LEU A 696 -10.88 13.61 35.93
N PRO A 697 -11.62 14.49 35.22
CA PRO A 697 -12.87 15.05 35.74
C PRO A 697 -14.02 14.04 35.67
N PRO A 698 -15.15 14.29 36.37
CA PRO A 698 -16.41 13.57 36.17
C PRO A 698 -16.91 13.55 34.72
N HIS A 699 -17.61 12.45 34.36
CA HIS A 699 -18.14 12.23 33.02
C HIS A 699 -19.07 13.35 32.55
N ASN A 700 -18.86 13.85 31.32
CA ASN A 700 -19.61 14.92 30.69
C ASN A 700 -19.74 16.23 31.49
N GLN A 701 -18.90 16.46 32.50
CA GLN A 701 -18.94 17.69 33.29
C GLN A 701 -18.72 18.93 32.42
N VAL A 702 -19.52 19.96 32.67
CA VAL A 702 -19.34 21.29 32.07
C VAL A 702 -19.04 22.26 33.20
N LEU A 703 -17.92 22.97 33.11
CA LEU A 703 -17.52 23.95 34.11
C LEU A 703 -18.35 25.24 33.98
N PRO A 704 -18.68 25.92 35.10
CA PRO A 704 -19.43 27.16 35.05
C PRO A 704 -18.59 28.30 34.47
N GLU A 705 -19.27 29.31 33.93
CA GLU A 705 -18.62 30.51 33.40
C GLU A 705 -17.76 31.20 34.48
N SER A 706 -16.63 31.76 34.06
CA SER A 706 -15.63 32.41 34.92
C SER A 706 -14.93 31.50 35.93
N PHE A 707 -15.11 30.17 35.88
CA PHE A 707 -14.33 29.23 36.68
C PHE A 707 -12.85 29.36 36.33
N ARG A 708 -11.97 29.47 37.33
CA ARG A 708 -10.53 29.72 37.09
C ARG A 708 -9.78 28.41 36.92
N CYS A 709 -9.20 28.23 35.74
CA CYS A 709 -8.32 27.13 35.39
C CYS A 709 -6.92 27.65 35.05
N HIS A 710 -5.95 26.75 34.97
CA HIS A 710 -4.56 27.07 34.62
C HIS A 710 -4.12 26.23 33.43
N ALA A 711 -3.55 26.88 32.43
CA ALA A 711 -2.82 26.20 31.35
C ALA A 711 -1.32 26.28 31.63
N THR A 712 -0.59 25.22 31.30
CA THR A 712 0.85 25.10 31.52
C THR A 712 1.56 24.53 30.29
N GLY A 713 2.76 25.05 30.01
CA GLY A 713 3.55 24.58 28.88
C GLY A 713 4.79 25.44 28.58
N TRP A 714 5.46 25.12 27.49
CA TRP A 714 6.68 25.79 27.00
C TRP A 714 6.43 26.50 25.66
N GLY A 715 5.19 26.92 25.42
CA GLY A 715 4.79 27.62 24.21
C GLY A 715 5.61 28.88 23.91
N ASP A 716 5.52 29.33 22.66
CA ASP A 716 6.33 30.43 22.13
C ASP A 716 6.17 31.73 22.93
N GLU A 717 7.30 32.29 23.38
CA GLU A 717 7.33 33.55 24.14
C GLU A 717 7.35 34.78 23.22
N THR A 718 7.59 34.60 21.92
CA THR A 718 7.77 35.70 20.97
C THR A 718 6.49 36.15 20.30
N GLY A 719 5.47 35.28 20.24
CA GLY A 719 4.19 35.52 19.55
C GLY A 719 4.36 35.65 18.03
N ASN A 720 5.49 35.20 17.48
CA ASN A 720 5.80 35.30 16.05
C ASN A 720 5.53 33.95 15.37
N SER A 721 4.36 33.85 14.73
CA SER A 721 3.93 32.63 14.03
C SER A 721 4.87 32.17 12.90
N LEU A 722 5.75 33.03 12.40
CA LEU A 722 6.72 32.70 11.35
C LEU A 722 8.05 32.14 11.90
N ALA A 723 8.35 32.36 13.19
CA ALA A 723 9.58 31.88 13.82
C ALA A 723 9.37 31.63 15.33
N PRO A 724 8.54 30.65 15.72
CA PRO A 724 8.24 30.37 17.11
C PRO A 724 9.48 29.89 17.88
N LYS A 725 9.71 30.41 19.09
CA LYS A 725 10.77 29.96 20.02
C LYS A 725 10.14 29.48 21.32
N ALA A 726 10.19 28.17 21.56
CA ALA A 726 9.75 27.59 22.83
C ALA A 726 10.41 28.24 24.05
N ALA A 727 9.64 28.42 25.12
CA ALA A 727 10.11 28.95 26.38
C ALA A 727 11.21 28.05 26.98
N GLU A 728 12.24 28.66 27.57
CA GLU A 728 13.31 27.89 28.22
C GLU A 728 12.86 27.23 29.52
N GLY A 729 11.98 27.90 30.28
CA GLY A 729 11.36 27.40 31.51
C GLY A 729 9.86 27.17 31.33
N LEU A 730 9.29 26.29 32.16
CA LEU A 730 7.85 26.01 32.15
C LEU A 730 7.07 27.24 32.61
N ASN A 731 6.08 27.64 31.84
CA ASN A 731 5.20 28.77 32.15
C ASN A 731 3.81 28.28 32.59
N GLN A 732 3.11 29.13 33.35
CA GLN A 732 1.73 28.93 33.76
C GLN A 732 0.88 30.17 33.46
N VAL A 733 -0.40 29.96 33.17
CA VAL A 733 -1.36 31.05 32.96
C VAL A 733 -2.74 30.71 33.50
N ALA A 734 -3.30 31.59 34.34
CA ALA A 734 -4.67 31.47 34.81
C ALA A 734 -5.65 32.01 33.74
N LEU A 735 -6.59 31.16 33.33
CA LEU A 735 -7.61 31.45 32.32
C LEU A 735 -9.01 31.18 32.90
N PRO A 736 -9.94 32.15 32.87
CA PRO A 736 -11.33 31.89 33.23
C PRO A 736 -12.05 31.12 32.11
N VAL A 737 -12.89 30.17 32.47
CA VAL A 737 -13.76 29.43 31.55
C VAL A 737 -14.77 30.39 30.91
N ILE A 738 -14.94 30.28 29.61
CA ILE A 738 -15.96 30.98 28.84
C ILE A 738 -17.02 29.96 28.45
N SER A 739 -18.30 30.32 28.64
CA SER A 739 -19.41 29.46 28.29
C SER A 739 -19.45 29.17 26.79
N TYR A 740 -19.87 27.96 26.43
CA TYR A 740 -20.03 27.51 25.04
C TYR A 740 -20.87 28.51 24.22
N GLU A 741 -21.97 29.00 24.79
CA GLU A 741 -22.86 29.99 24.18
C GLU A 741 -22.17 31.30 23.78
N VAL A 742 -21.21 31.76 24.58
CA VAL A 742 -20.43 32.96 24.27
C VAL A 742 -19.37 32.62 23.22
N CYS A 743 -18.67 31.50 23.39
CA CYS A 743 -17.56 31.11 22.53
C CYS A 743 -17.98 30.82 21.08
N LYS A 744 -19.17 30.26 20.88
CA LYS A 744 -19.76 29.95 19.56
C LYS A 744 -20.35 31.16 18.82
N THR A 745 -20.27 32.37 19.38
CA THR A 745 -20.78 33.56 18.69
C THR A 745 -19.90 33.93 17.49
N PRO A 746 -20.46 34.57 16.43
CA PRO A 746 -19.69 35.01 15.24
C PRO A 746 -18.51 35.93 15.55
N GLN A 747 -18.54 36.60 16.71
CA GLN A 747 -17.49 37.51 17.17
C GLN A 747 -16.21 36.78 17.63
N TYR A 748 -16.31 35.49 17.96
CA TYR A 748 -15.17 34.67 18.38
C TYR A 748 -14.91 33.54 17.36
N TRP A 749 -15.37 32.33 17.65
CA TRP A 749 -15.01 31.13 16.89
C TRP A 749 -16.17 30.56 16.08
N TRP A 750 -17.39 31.09 16.25
CA TRP A 750 -18.57 30.70 15.47
C TRP A 750 -18.76 29.17 15.43
N PHE A 751 -18.90 28.61 14.22
CA PHE A 751 -19.18 27.20 13.95
C PHE A 751 -17.99 26.27 14.24
N GLN A 752 -16.80 26.81 14.58
CA GLN A 752 -15.62 26.01 14.89
C GLN A 752 -15.66 25.38 16.29
N ILE A 753 -16.54 25.86 17.18
CA ILE A 753 -16.65 25.37 18.56
C ILE A 753 -17.77 24.34 18.64
N LYS A 754 -17.46 23.20 19.24
CA LYS A 754 -18.38 22.10 19.51
C LYS A 754 -18.59 21.92 21.01
N ASP A 755 -19.63 21.22 21.43
CA ASP A 755 -19.93 20.96 22.84
C ASP A 755 -18.88 20.04 23.51
N SER A 756 -18.13 19.29 22.71
CA SER A 756 -16.93 18.52 23.04
C SER A 756 -15.70 19.38 23.35
N MET A 757 -15.80 20.71 23.24
CA MET A 757 -14.71 21.67 23.49
C MET A 757 -14.99 22.56 24.71
N ILE A 758 -13.92 23.14 25.26
CA ILE A 758 -13.99 24.15 26.32
C ILE A 758 -13.13 25.36 25.94
N CYS A 759 -13.70 26.55 26.08
CA CYS A 759 -13.00 27.80 25.86
C CYS A 759 -12.54 28.39 27.18
N ALA A 760 -11.31 28.88 27.23
CA ALA A 760 -10.80 29.60 28.40
C ALA A 760 -9.93 30.78 27.96
N GLY A 761 -10.12 31.93 28.61
CA GLY A 761 -9.40 33.15 28.27
C GLY A 761 -10.18 34.41 28.60
N TYR A 762 -9.71 35.54 28.08
CA TYR A 762 -10.28 36.85 28.35
C TYR A 762 -10.95 37.42 27.10
N VAL A 763 -12.13 37.99 27.28
CA VAL A 763 -12.95 38.60 26.22
C VAL A 763 -12.71 40.11 26.05
N LEU A 764 -11.95 40.73 26.97
CA LEU A 764 -11.68 42.17 26.99
C LEU A 764 -10.21 42.49 26.64
N PRO A 765 -9.94 43.60 25.94
CA PRO A 765 -8.62 43.92 25.34
C PRO A 765 -7.52 44.31 26.34
N ASP A 766 -7.82 44.46 27.63
CA ASP A 766 -6.86 44.87 28.67
C ASP A 766 -6.12 43.69 29.33
N GLN A 767 -6.45 42.44 28.96
CA GLN A 767 -5.87 41.22 29.55
C GLN A 767 -5.39 40.24 28.46
N LEU A 768 -4.22 40.51 27.88
CA LEU A 768 -3.62 39.81 26.72
C LEU A 768 -3.02 38.42 27.07
N LYS A 769 -3.82 37.48 27.57
CA LYS A 769 -3.35 36.13 27.95
C LYS A 769 -3.99 35.01 27.15
N SER A 770 -3.16 34.10 26.64
CA SER A 770 -3.60 32.91 25.92
C SER A 770 -2.45 31.88 25.86
N VAL A 771 -2.76 30.65 25.44
CA VAL A 771 -1.77 29.60 25.12
C VAL A 771 -1.15 29.83 23.73
N CYS A 772 0.05 29.32 23.50
CA CYS A 772 0.82 29.59 22.29
C CYS A 772 1.34 28.34 21.57
N GLN A 773 1.96 28.50 20.39
CA GLN A 773 2.54 27.38 19.66
C GLN A 773 3.59 26.68 20.52
N GLY A 774 3.44 25.36 20.74
CA GLY A 774 4.25 24.56 21.66
C GLY A 774 3.53 24.19 22.97
N ASP A 775 2.45 24.89 23.34
CA ASP A 775 1.57 24.48 24.45
C ASP A 775 0.54 23.41 24.02
N SER A 776 0.41 23.17 22.71
CA SER A 776 -0.44 22.15 22.10
C SER A 776 -0.33 20.81 22.83
N GLY A 777 -1.47 20.20 23.15
CA GLY A 777 -1.53 18.96 23.91
C GLY A 777 -1.31 19.10 25.43
N GLY A 778 -0.81 20.24 25.90
CA GLY A 778 -0.64 20.54 27.32
C GLY A 778 -1.99 20.65 28.06
N PRO A 779 -2.00 20.52 29.40
CA PRO A 779 -3.22 20.52 30.18
C PRO A 779 -3.78 21.92 30.43
N LEU A 780 -5.12 22.01 30.39
CA LEU A 780 -5.90 22.99 31.15
C LEU A 780 -6.40 22.31 32.43
N VAL A 781 -5.73 22.58 33.55
CA VAL A 781 -6.08 22.02 34.86
C VAL A 781 -6.91 22.98 35.70
N CYS A 782 -7.90 22.44 36.39
CA CYS A 782 -8.81 23.20 37.25
C CYS A 782 -8.91 22.52 38.62
N PRO A 783 -9.08 23.29 39.71
CA PRO A 783 -9.37 22.68 41.00
C PRO A 783 -10.77 22.05 40.96
N SER A 784 -10.93 20.84 41.51
CA SER A 784 -12.19 20.07 41.51
C SER A 784 -13.39 20.85 42.07
N SER A 785 -13.12 21.79 43.00
CA SER A 785 -14.04 22.84 43.42
C SER A 785 -13.25 24.08 43.85
N THR A 786 -13.92 25.20 44.05
CA THR A 786 -13.28 26.50 44.38
C THR A 786 -12.37 26.49 45.61
N ASN A 787 -12.53 25.52 46.52
CA ASN A 787 -11.69 25.34 47.72
C ASN A 787 -10.97 23.98 47.77
N SER A 788 -10.96 23.22 46.67
CA SER A 788 -10.29 21.92 46.61
C SER A 788 -8.79 22.06 46.42
N SER A 789 -8.02 21.17 47.03
CA SER A 789 -6.59 20.98 46.72
C SER A 789 -6.35 19.98 45.58
N ILE A 790 -7.42 19.30 45.12
CA ILE A 790 -7.37 18.30 44.04
C ILE A 790 -7.51 19.01 42.69
N TRP A 791 -6.57 18.76 41.79
CA TRP A 791 -6.53 19.29 40.44
C TRP A 791 -6.93 18.24 39.40
N GLU A 792 -7.81 18.64 38.48
CA GLU A 792 -8.35 17.81 37.41
C GLU A 792 -8.00 18.41 36.04
N VAL A 793 -7.71 17.57 35.05
CA VAL A 793 -7.49 18.00 33.66
C VAL A 793 -8.83 18.13 32.92
N HIS A 794 -9.32 19.35 32.77
CA HIS A 794 -10.61 19.62 32.11
C HIS A 794 -10.47 19.91 30.62
N GLY A 795 -9.28 20.27 30.16
CA GLY A 795 -9.03 20.54 28.75
C GLY A 795 -7.63 20.14 28.29
N ILE A 796 -7.50 19.92 27.00
CA ILE A 796 -6.25 19.65 26.27
C ILE A 796 -6.05 20.79 25.28
N THR A 797 -4.91 21.48 25.30
CA THR A 797 -4.67 22.63 24.41
C THR A 797 -4.78 22.21 22.94
N SER A 798 -5.75 22.77 22.21
CA SER A 798 -6.06 22.41 20.83
C SER A 798 -5.67 23.52 19.85
N PHE A 799 -6.43 24.62 19.82
CA PHE A 799 -6.16 25.74 18.93
C PHE A 799 -6.45 27.11 19.57
N GLY A 800 -5.91 28.16 18.96
CA GLY A 800 -6.03 29.53 19.44
C GLY A 800 -5.74 30.53 18.33
N PRO A 801 -5.80 31.84 18.63
CA PRO A 801 -5.58 32.87 17.63
C PRO A 801 -4.16 32.83 17.05
N ILE A 802 -4.03 33.19 15.76
CA ILE A 802 -2.75 33.26 15.06
C ILE A 802 -1.85 34.28 15.78
N GLY A 803 -0.63 33.88 16.16
CA GLY A 803 0.29 34.75 16.92
C GLY A 803 -0.03 34.88 18.42
N CYS A 804 -0.81 33.94 18.98
CA CYS A 804 -1.02 33.70 20.42
C CYS A 804 -1.71 34.80 21.23
N ILE A 805 -1.80 36.03 20.71
CA ILE A 805 -2.36 37.19 21.42
C ILE A 805 -3.19 38.07 20.46
N MET A 806 -3.18 37.78 19.15
CA MET A 806 -3.88 38.59 18.16
C MET A 806 -5.41 38.31 18.18
N ASP A 807 -6.20 39.28 17.73
CA ASP A 807 -7.61 39.13 17.37
C ASP A 807 -8.66 38.92 18.48
N LYS A 808 -8.33 39.11 19.77
CA LYS A 808 -9.32 39.17 20.87
C LYS A 808 -10.16 37.89 21.06
N LYS A 809 -9.61 36.71 20.72
CA LYS A 809 -10.30 35.43 20.86
C LYS A 809 -9.75 34.59 22.02
N PRO A 810 -10.60 33.86 22.76
CA PRO A 810 -10.13 32.95 23.79
C PRO A 810 -9.45 31.71 23.21
N SER A 811 -8.63 31.03 23.99
CA SER A 811 -8.03 29.75 23.60
C SER A 811 -9.06 28.61 23.70
N VAL A 812 -8.95 27.64 22.81
CA VAL A 812 -9.85 26.49 22.72
C VAL A 812 -9.12 25.21 23.09
N PHE A 813 -9.77 24.41 23.92
CA PHE A 813 -9.25 23.15 24.43
C PHE A 813 -10.24 22.02 24.15
N THR A 814 -9.74 20.83 23.85
CA THR A 814 -10.58 19.63 23.79
C THR A 814 -11.04 19.26 25.19
N ARG A 815 -12.35 19.15 25.44
CA ARG A 815 -12.91 18.97 26.79
C ARG A 815 -12.76 17.51 27.23
N SER A 816 -11.83 17.23 28.14
CA SER A 816 -11.48 15.86 28.53
C SER A 816 -12.68 15.05 29.07
N SER A 817 -13.61 15.70 29.79
CA SER A 817 -14.82 15.05 30.32
C SER A 817 -15.77 14.51 29.25
N ALA A 818 -15.71 15.04 28.01
CA ALA A 818 -16.53 14.59 26.89
C ALA A 818 -15.98 13.32 26.22
N HIS A 819 -14.73 12.96 26.50
CA HIS A 819 -14.02 11.86 25.85
C HIS A 819 -13.55 10.78 26.84
N LEU A 820 -14.10 10.74 28.07
CA LEU A 820 -13.71 9.73 29.06
C LEU A 820 -14.10 8.31 28.62
N ASP A 821 -15.27 8.13 28.01
CA ASP A 821 -15.67 6.85 27.42
C ASP A 821 -14.65 6.37 26.37
N TRP A 822 -14.15 7.28 25.53
CA TRP A 822 -13.11 6.97 24.54
C TRP A 822 -11.77 6.64 25.21
N ILE A 823 -11.35 7.40 26.23
CA ILE A 823 -10.11 7.12 26.99
C ILE A 823 -10.19 5.72 27.63
N ASP A 824 -11.31 5.40 28.30
CA ASP A 824 -11.54 4.11 28.93
C ASP A 824 -11.53 2.97 27.92
N LEU A 825 -12.18 3.17 26.76
CA LEU A 825 -12.23 2.19 25.68
C LEU A 825 -10.83 1.85 25.17
N ILE A 826 -10.01 2.86 24.86
CA ILE A 826 -8.65 2.66 24.33
C ILE A 826 -7.77 1.93 25.34
N ILE A 827 -7.81 2.35 26.62
CA ILE A 827 -6.99 1.71 27.66
C ILE A 827 -7.46 0.28 27.93
N LYS A 828 -8.77 0.02 28.03
CA LYS A 828 -9.30 -1.35 28.24
C LYS A 828 -9.00 -2.27 27.07
N LYS A 829 -9.12 -1.77 25.84
CA LYS A 829 -8.77 -2.53 24.64
C LYS A 829 -7.29 -2.90 24.66
N ASP A 830 -6.40 -1.95 24.93
CA ASP A 830 -4.96 -2.21 25.02
C ASP A 830 -4.59 -3.17 26.17
N LEU A 831 -5.24 -3.07 27.32
CA LEU A 831 -5.08 -4.04 28.42
C LEU A 831 -5.57 -5.42 28.01
N TYR A 832 -6.76 -5.51 27.41
CA TYR A 832 -7.29 -6.77 26.88
C TYR A 832 -6.32 -7.39 25.90
N ASP A 833 -5.80 -6.62 24.95
CA ASP A 833 -4.83 -7.10 23.99
C ASP A 833 -3.59 -7.61 24.72
N THR A 834 -3.05 -6.87 25.70
CA THR A 834 -1.86 -7.29 26.46
C THR A 834 -2.07 -8.59 27.26
N TYR A 835 -3.27 -8.84 27.80
CA TYR A 835 -3.56 -10.03 28.62
C TYR A 835 -4.16 -11.22 27.85
N SER A 836 -4.85 -10.98 26.74
CA SER A 836 -5.64 -11.99 26.03
C SER A 836 -4.92 -12.61 24.82
N SER A 837 -3.98 -11.88 24.21
CA SER A 837 -3.29 -12.23 22.96
C SER A 837 -2.04 -13.10 23.11
N GLY A 838 -1.67 -13.55 24.32
CA GLY A 838 -0.41 -14.28 24.51
C GLY A 838 0.86 -13.47 24.22
N CYS A 839 0.76 -12.15 24.03
CA CYS A 839 1.89 -11.25 23.82
C CYS A 839 2.53 -10.83 25.15
N GLY A 840 3.85 -10.99 25.26
CA GLY A 840 4.63 -10.69 26.48
C GLY A 840 4.91 -11.91 27.38
N SER A 841 4.05 -12.94 27.37
CA SER A 841 4.34 -14.26 27.96
C SER A 841 3.52 -15.37 27.31
N ALA A 842 4.05 -16.59 27.27
CA ALA A 842 3.35 -17.72 26.65
C ALA A 842 2.04 -18.06 27.38
N LYS A 843 0.96 -18.21 26.61
CA LYS A 843 -0.38 -18.50 27.09
C LYS A 843 -0.75 -19.96 26.82
N ASP A 844 -1.05 -20.71 27.88
CA ASP A 844 -1.52 -22.09 27.76
C ASP A 844 -3.05 -22.16 27.59
N LEU A 845 -3.51 -22.90 26.60
CA LEU A 845 -4.90 -23.06 26.18
C LEU A 845 -5.29 -24.55 26.25
N SER A 846 -6.22 -24.90 27.15
CA SER A 846 -6.67 -26.28 27.37
C SER A 846 -8.16 -26.50 27.13
N ASP A 847 -8.90 -25.46 26.74
CA ASP A 847 -10.33 -25.55 26.49
C ASP A 847 -10.64 -26.31 25.20
N ARG A 848 -11.76 -27.04 25.19
CA ARG A 848 -12.18 -27.89 24.06
C ARG A 848 -12.25 -27.15 22.73
N LYS A 849 -12.61 -25.86 22.77
CA LYS A 849 -12.60 -24.94 21.65
C LYS A 849 -12.36 -23.53 22.15
N GLY A 850 -11.84 -22.66 21.30
CA GLY A 850 -11.70 -21.24 21.61
C GLY A 850 -11.19 -20.44 20.42
N GLN A 851 -10.93 -19.15 20.66
CA GLN A 851 -10.41 -18.21 19.67
C GLN A 851 -9.31 -17.34 20.27
N PHE A 852 -8.36 -16.92 19.45
CA PHE A 852 -7.33 -15.95 19.78
C PHE A 852 -7.00 -15.07 18.57
N THR A 853 -6.55 -13.85 18.81
CA THR A 853 -6.25 -12.87 17.77
C THR A 853 -4.88 -12.25 18.00
N SER A 854 -4.28 -11.69 16.95
CA SER A 854 -3.17 -10.75 17.12
C SER A 854 -3.61 -9.52 17.92
N MET A 855 -2.66 -8.80 18.52
CA MET A 855 -2.91 -7.54 19.24
C MET A 855 -3.76 -6.59 18.39
N GLN A 856 -4.73 -5.91 19.01
CA GLN A 856 -5.52 -4.82 18.43
C GLN A 856 -6.46 -5.22 17.29
N TYR A 857 -6.46 -6.48 16.85
CA TYR A 857 -7.29 -7.01 15.77
C TYR A 857 -8.78 -6.67 15.99
N PRO A 858 -9.51 -6.15 14.98
CA PRO A 858 -9.15 -6.05 13.56
C PRO A 858 -8.39 -4.77 13.16
N SER A 859 -7.87 -3.99 14.13
CA SER A 859 -6.92 -2.91 13.87
C SER A 859 -5.50 -3.45 13.70
N THR A 860 -4.54 -2.62 13.30
CA THR A 860 -3.17 -3.08 13.02
C THR A 860 -2.45 -3.57 14.28
N TYR A 861 -1.68 -4.65 14.16
CA TYR A 861 -0.88 -5.15 15.29
C TYR A 861 0.30 -4.23 15.60
N SER A 862 0.89 -4.36 16.80
CA SER A 862 2.04 -3.56 17.22
C SER A 862 3.36 -4.05 16.63
N ASN A 863 4.28 -3.13 16.40
CA ASN A 863 5.68 -3.44 16.11
C ASN A 863 6.39 -4.11 17.29
N ASN A 864 7.35 -4.99 17.00
CA ASN A 864 8.12 -5.79 17.96
C ASN A 864 7.26 -6.69 18.85
N ALA A 865 6.14 -7.17 18.33
CA ALA A 865 5.28 -8.13 19.01
C ALA A 865 5.99 -9.48 19.14
N ASP A 866 5.81 -10.13 20.28
CA ASP A 866 6.29 -11.48 20.57
C ASP A 866 5.20 -12.20 21.38
N CYS A 867 4.44 -13.06 20.71
CA CYS A 867 3.21 -13.64 21.22
C CYS A 867 3.16 -15.14 21.05
N ILE A 868 2.92 -15.88 22.14
CA ILE A 868 2.98 -17.35 22.14
C ILE A 868 1.69 -17.92 22.73
N TRP A 869 1.05 -18.84 21.99
CA TRP A 869 -0.09 -19.63 22.43
C TRP A 869 0.25 -21.12 22.37
N ASN A 870 0.15 -21.83 23.50
CA ASN A 870 0.34 -23.28 23.59
C ASN A 870 -1.01 -23.96 23.78
N ILE A 871 -1.47 -24.71 22.79
CA ILE A 871 -2.73 -25.45 22.85
C ILE A 871 -2.43 -26.90 23.26
N VAL A 872 -3.08 -27.38 24.32
CA VAL A 872 -2.92 -28.73 24.87
C VAL A 872 -4.27 -29.45 24.92
N ALA A 873 -4.43 -30.42 24.03
CA ALA A 873 -5.58 -31.32 23.97
C ALA A 873 -5.39 -32.58 24.84
N PRO A 874 -6.47 -33.30 25.16
CA PRO A 874 -6.39 -34.67 25.69
C PRO A 874 -5.58 -35.61 24.80
N ALA A 875 -4.94 -36.62 25.38
CA ALA A 875 -4.00 -37.51 24.67
C ALA A 875 -4.61 -38.32 23.52
N ASP A 876 -5.94 -38.46 23.48
CA ASP A 876 -6.70 -39.15 22.43
C ASP A 876 -7.23 -38.20 21.33
N LYS A 877 -6.95 -36.90 21.43
CA LYS A 877 -7.43 -35.86 20.51
C LYS A 877 -6.27 -35.16 19.80
N VAL A 878 -6.58 -34.58 18.65
CA VAL A 878 -5.70 -33.65 17.90
C VAL A 878 -6.37 -32.28 17.82
N ILE A 879 -5.59 -31.25 17.47
CA ILE A 879 -6.01 -29.85 17.50
C ILE A 879 -6.25 -29.40 16.07
N HIS A 880 -7.48 -29.00 15.76
CA HIS A 880 -7.82 -28.30 14.54
C HIS A 880 -7.63 -26.80 14.77
N LEU A 881 -6.83 -26.13 13.92
CA LEU A 881 -6.57 -24.70 13.93
C LEU A 881 -7.07 -24.09 12.61
N HIS A 882 -7.91 -23.07 12.72
CA HIS A 882 -8.51 -22.35 11.59
C HIS A 882 -8.26 -20.85 11.73
N PHE A 883 -7.80 -20.20 10.66
CA PHE A 883 -7.67 -18.74 10.59
C PHE A 883 -8.86 -18.15 9.85
N GLU A 884 -9.57 -17.20 10.47
CA GLU A 884 -10.71 -16.51 9.86
C GLU A 884 -10.24 -15.39 8.92
N ARG A 885 -9.20 -14.66 9.36
CA ARG A 885 -8.52 -13.59 8.61
C ARG A 885 -7.04 -13.61 8.95
N PHE A 886 -6.18 -13.33 7.99
CA PHE A 886 -4.73 -13.34 8.18
C PHE A 886 -4.05 -12.33 7.27
N VAL A 887 -3.51 -11.26 7.85
CA VAL A 887 -2.84 -10.18 7.13
C VAL A 887 -1.63 -9.70 7.94
N LEU A 888 -0.43 -10.07 7.52
CA LEU A 888 0.86 -9.67 8.11
C LEU A 888 1.79 -9.09 7.03
N GLU A 889 2.85 -8.40 7.45
CA GLU A 889 3.90 -7.91 6.55
C GLU A 889 4.43 -9.04 5.65
N GLU A 890 4.32 -8.85 4.34
CA GLU A 890 4.84 -9.82 3.37
C GLU A 890 6.37 -9.71 3.27
N SER A 891 7.06 -10.85 3.38
CA SER A 891 8.51 -10.90 3.24
C SER A 891 8.99 -12.22 2.65
N ASN A 892 10.08 -12.18 1.89
CA ASN A 892 10.71 -13.38 1.36
C ASN A 892 11.12 -14.30 2.51
N PHE A 893 10.60 -15.52 2.51
CA PHE A 893 10.75 -16.53 3.56
C PHE A 893 10.14 -16.17 4.92
N CYS A 894 9.23 -15.20 4.99
CA CYS A 894 8.59 -14.77 6.25
C CYS A 894 9.60 -14.34 7.33
N ASN A 895 10.68 -13.67 6.92
CA ASN A 895 11.75 -13.25 7.84
C ASN A 895 11.38 -12.02 8.68
N ASN A 896 10.43 -11.23 8.21
CA ASN A 896 9.90 -10.06 8.91
C ASN A 896 8.83 -10.50 9.91
N ASP A 897 7.58 -10.11 9.68
CA ASP A 897 6.47 -10.48 10.54
C ASP A 897 5.96 -11.86 10.18
N ARG A 898 5.84 -12.76 11.16
CA ARG A 898 5.46 -14.15 10.91
C ARG A 898 4.73 -14.79 12.07
N VAL A 899 3.87 -15.75 11.73
CA VAL A 899 3.34 -16.77 12.65
C VAL A 899 4.05 -18.08 12.40
N VAL A 900 4.77 -18.57 13.41
CA VAL A 900 5.39 -19.90 13.42
C VAL A 900 4.45 -20.86 14.14
N ILE A 901 4.08 -21.95 13.48
CA ILE A 901 3.29 -23.02 14.06
C ILE A 901 4.22 -24.23 14.27
N SER A 902 4.19 -24.81 15.46
CA SER A 902 5.04 -25.95 15.82
C SER A 902 4.27 -27.00 16.62
N ASP A 903 4.64 -28.26 16.44
CA ASP A 903 4.14 -29.41 17.20
C ASP A 903 5.31 -30.26 17.76
N GLU A 904 5.01 -31.45 18.28
CA GLU A 904 6.03 -32.33 18.89
C GLU A 904 7.04 -32.93 17.90
N LEU A 905 6.82 -32.84 16.58
CA LEU A 905 7.76 -33.27 15.54
C LEU A 905 8.63 -32.11 15.01
N GLY A 906 8.20 -30.86 15.20
CA GLY A 906 8.97 -29.67 14.85
C GLY A 906 8.12 -28.51 14.36
N ILE A 907 8.72 -27.65 13.53
CA ILE A 907 8.02 -26.53 12.90
C ILE A 907 7.13 -27.08 11.78
N VAL A 908 5.83 -26.85 11.93
CA VAL A 908 4.79 -27.24 10.97
C VAL A 908 4.74 -26.23 9.82
N GLY A 909 4.88 -24.94 10.12
CA GLY A 909 4.89 -23.88 9.11
C GLY A 909 5.29 -22.52 9.65
N SER A 910 5.73 -21.63 8.75
CA SER A 910 5.98 -20.22 9.02
C SER A 910 5.16 -19.39 8.02
N LEU A 911 4.24 -18.58 8.54
CA LEU A 911 3.18 -17.92 7.79
C LEU A 911 3.36 -16.40 7.86
N CYS A 912 3.16 -15.69 6.75
CA CYS A 912 3.21 -14.23 6.64
C CYS A 912 2.39 -13.79 5.40
N GLY A 913 2.25 -12.48 5.17
CA GLY A 913 1.48 -11.95 4.04
C GLY A 913 -0.03 -11.87 4.29
N ASN A 914 -0.81 -11.72 3.22
CA ASN A 914 -2.26 -11.44 3.27
C ASN A 914 -3.16 -12.62 2.86
N TYR A 915 -2.59 -13.83 2.78
CA TYR A 915 -3.31 -15.04 2.42
C TYR A 915 -3.78 -15.77 3.67
N VAL A 916 -5.08 -16.03 3.78
CA VAL A 916 -5.63 -16.84 4.88
C VAL A 916 -5.11 -18.29 4.77
N PRO A 917 -4.36 -18.78 5.77
CA PRO A 917 -3.85 -20.15 5.76
C PRO A 917 -5.00 -21.16 5.76
N HIS A 918 -4.82 -22.28 5.05
CA HIS A 918 -5.78 -23.38 5.11
C HIS A 918 -5.79 -24.05 6.49
N ASP A 919 -6.93 -24.67 6.81
CA ASP A 919 -7.12 -25.44 8.03
C ASP A 919 -5.98 -26.44 8.26
N LEU A 920 -5.46 -26.39 9.48
CA LEU A 920 -4.38 -27.23 9.97
C LEU A 920 -4.92 -28.15 11.06
N VAL A 921 -4.58 -29.45 10.99
CA VAL A 921 -4.79 -30.37 12.11
C VAL A 921 -3.43 -30.84 12.62
N SER A 922 -3.18 -30.66 13.91
CA SER A 922 -1.91 -31.01 14.56
C SER A 922 -1.61 -32.51 14.49
N PHE A 923 -0.33 -32.88 14.48
CA PHE A 923 0.08 -34.28 14.58
C PHE A 923 -0.18 -34.88 15.97
N SER A 924 0.08 -34.09 17.01
CA SER A 924 0.00 -34.51 18.41
C SER A 924 -1.14 -33.80 19.15
N ASN A 925 -1.33 -34.14 20.42
CA ASN A 925 -2.24 -33.42 21.31
C ASN A 925 -1.67 -32.08 21.80
N LYS A 926 -0.55 -31.61 21.25
CA LYS A 926 0.04 -30.29 21.54
C LYS A 926 0.37 -29.54 20.26
N LEU A 927 0.10 -28.25 20.28
CA LEU A 927 0.38 -27.30 19.19
C LEU A 927 0.80 -25.96 19.80
N SER A 928 1.86 -25.34 19.29
CA SER A 928 2.29 -24.00 19.69
C SER A 928 2.24 -23.06 18.50
N VAL A 929 1.67 -21.88 18.71
CA VAL A 929 1.55 -20.80 17.72
C VAL A 929 2.34 -19.60 18.25
N HIS A 930 3.27 -19.09 17.47
CA HIS A 930 4.20 -18.03 17.87
C HIS A 930 4.18 -16.90 16.84
N PHE A 931 3.60 -15.75 17.19
CA PHE A 931 3.60 -14.56 16.35
C PHE A 931 4.75 -13.62 16.74
N ILE A 932 5.52 -13.19 15.75
CA ILE A 932 6.65 -12.27 15.90
C ILE A 932 6.50 -11.15 14.87
N SER A 933 6.61 -9.89 15.30
CA SER A 933 6.74 -8.74 14.38
C SER A 933 8.04 -7.98 14.59
N ASN A 934 8.49 -7.26 13.57
CA ASN A 934 9.69 -6.44 13.60
C ASN A 934 9.37 -4.98 14.02
N SER A 935 10.35 -4.08 13.93
CA SER A 935 10.19 -2.67 14.33
C SER A 935 9.65 -1.76 13.22
N ARG A 936 9.08 -2.30 12.14
CA ARG A 936 8.83 -1.62 10.87
C ARG A 936 7.34 -1.64 10.48
N LEU A 937 6.98 -2.18 9.32
CA LEU A 937 5.62 -2.07 8.77
C LEU A 937 4.69 -3.00 9.54
N VAL A 938 3.47 -2.55 9.83
CA VAL A 938 2.43 -3.37 10.45
C VAL A 938 1.22 -3.47 9.52
N ASP A 939 0.43 -4.53 9.68
CA ASP A 939 -0.82 -4.74 8.95
C ASP A 939 -1.94 -5.13 9.93
N VAL A 940 -3.13 -5.48 9.44
CA VAL A 940 -4.35 -5.75 10.21
C VAL A 940 -4.22 -6.91 11.20
N GLY A 941 -3.33 -7.86 10.96
CA GLY A 941 -3.13 -9.02 11.82
C GLY A 941 -4.04 -10.20 11.50
N PHE A 942 -4.33 -11.04 12.49
CA PHE A 942 -5.08 -12.27 12.28
C PHE A 942 -6.05 -12.61 13.42
N GLY A 943 -7.10 -13.34 13.06
CA GLY A 943 -7.99 -14.02 14.00
C GLY A 943 -7.97 -15.53 13.74
N ALA A 944 -7.80 -16.31 14.80
CA ALA A 944 -7.68 -17.76 14.75
C ALA A 944 -8.60 -18.45 15.76
N SER A 945 -9.04 -19.65 15.43
CA SER A 945 -9.89 -20.50 16.26
C SER A 945 -9.30 -21.90 16.35
N TRP A 946 -9.51 -22.57 17.49
CA TRP A 946 -9.11 -23.97 17.66
C TRP A 946 -10.25 -24.82 18.19
N GLU A 947 -10.20 -26.11 17.89
CA GLU A 947 -11.06 -27.13 18.48
C GLU A 947 -10.36 -28.49 18.58
N PHE A 948 -10.76 -29.30 19.56
CA PHE A 948 -10.26 -30.67 19.71
C PHE A 948 -11.08 -31.63 18.88
N VAL A 949 -10.42 -32.37 17.99
CA VAL A 949 -11.06 -33.29 17.04
C VAL A 949 -10.50 -34.71 17.17
N ASP A 950 -11.29 -35.69 16.75
CA ASP A 950 -10.88 -37.09 16.67
C ASP A 950 -9.92 -37.31 15.49
N PRO A 951 -8.82 -38.07 15.66
CA PRO A 951 -7.84 -38.32 14.57
C PRO A 951 -8.44 -38.94 13.29
N ASN A 952 -9.58 -39.63 13.40
CA ASN A 952 -10.26 -40.23 12.26
C ASN A 952 -10.96 -39.20 11.35
N LEU A 953 -11.15 -37.96 11.81
CA LEU A 953 -11.80 -36.89 11.06
C LEU A 953 -10.82 -35.99 10.29
N ILE A 954 -9.51 -36.21 10.42
CA ILE A 954 -8.46 -35.39 9.78
C ILE A 954 -8.72 -35.23 8.28
N GLN A 955 -9.01 -36.33 7.58
CA GLN A 955 -9.18 -36.31 6.13
C GLN A 955 -10.44 -35.53 5.69
N SER A 956 -11.52 -35.55 6.48
CA SER A 956 -12.74 -34.77 6.19
C SER A 956 -12.60 -33.28 6.49
N ILE A 957 -11.72 -32.91 7.42
CA ILE A 957 -11.51 -31.52 7.85
C ILE A 957 -10.41 -30.87 6.99
N ALA A 958 -9.22 -31.46 6.96
CA ALA A 958 -8.07 -30.92 6.25
C ALA A 958 -8.00 -31.31 4.77
N GLY A 959 -8.83 -32.25 4.29
CA GLY A 959 -8.82 -32.72 2.89
C GLY A 959 -7.63 -33.63 2.51
N CYS A 960 -6.72 -33.90 3.45
CA CYS A 960 -5.57 -34.79 3.29
C CYS A 960 -5.04 -35.24 4.67
N GLY A 961 -4.17 -36.25 4.70
CA GLY A 961 -3.63 -36.80 5.95
C GLY A 961 -4.56 -37.82 6.63
N GLY A 962 -4.16 -38.28 7.81
CA GLY A 962 -4.95 -39.22 8.63
C GLY A 962 -4.10 -40.26 9.38
N HIS A 963 -4.76 -41.04 10.25
CA HIS A 963 -4.17 -42.15 10.98
C HIS A 963 -4.62 -43.49 10.39
N PHE A 964 -3.65 -44.31 9.98
CA PHE A 964 -3.89 -45.57 9.28
C PHE A 964 -3.28 -46.73 10.06
N ASN A 965 -4.07 -47.80 10.21
CA ASN A 965 -3.64 -49.05 10.81
C ASN A 965 -3.93 -50.22 9.84
N THR A 966 -3.29 -50.18 8.68
CA THR A 966 -3.50 -51.13 7.58
C THR A 966 -2.17 -51.64 7.03
N ASP A 967 -2.18 -52.87 6.52
CA ASP A 967 -0.99 -53.52 5.96
C ASP A 967 -0.56 -52.94 4.61
N GLU A 968 -1.47 -52.23 3.93
CA GLU A 968 -1.26 -51.51 2.68
C GLU A 968 -2.20 -50.31 2.60
N GLY A 969 -1.88 -49.33 1.76
CA GLY A 969 -2.71 -48.17 1.48
C GLY A 969 -1.99 -47.08 0.69
N ASP A 970 -2.71 -46.01 0.38
CA ASP A 970 -2.26 -44.94 -0.50
C ASP A 970 -2.24 -43.57 0.20
N PHE A 971 -1.32 -42.71 -0.22
CA PHE A 971 -1.22 -41.33 0.23
C PHE A 971 -0.88 -40.42 -0.96
N MET A 972 -1.49 -39.24 -0.99
CA MET A 972 -1.35 -38.32 -2.11
C MET A 972 -1.54 -36.88 -1.66
N SER A 973 -0.89 -35.96 -2.36
CA SER A 973 -1.15 -34.53 -2.15
C SER A 973 -2.62 -34.19 -2.48
N PRO A 974 -3.18 -33.13 -1.87
CA PRO A 974 -4.54 -32.71 -2.18
C PRO A 974 -4.72 -32.44 -3.67
N ASN A 975 -5.94 -32.68 -4.16
CA ASN A 975 -6.35 -32.52 -5.57
C ASN A 975 -5.65 -33.42 -6.61
N TRP A 976 -4.71 -34.29 -6.21
CA TRP A 976 -4.12 -35.26 -7.12
C TRP A 976 -5.18 -36.23 -7.67
N PRO A 977 -5.17 -36.59 -8.97
CA PRO A 977 -4.33 -36.09 -10.06
C PRO A 977 -4.95 -34.91 -10.84
N ASN A 978 -6.11 -34.43 -10.40
CA ASN A 978 -7.00 -33.59 -11.18
C ASN A 978 -6.49 -32.14 -11.32
N SER A 979 -5.89 -31.58 -10.27
CA SER A 979 -5.31 -30.24 -10.28
C SER A 979 -4.09 -30.15 -9.36
N ASN A 980 -3.46 -28.97 -9.31
CA ASN A 980 -2.32 -28.72 -8.45
C ASN A 980 -2.73 -28.71 -6.97
N TYR A 981 -1.77 -29.00 -6.08
CA TYR A 981 -2.03 -28.89 -4.64
C TYR A 981 -2.23 -27.42 -4.22
N PRO A 982 -3.00 -27.15 -3.16
CA PRO A 982 -3.16 -25.79 -2.62
C PRO A 982 -1.87 -25.23 -2.02
N ASN A 983 -1.68 -23.92 -2.10
CA ASN A 983 -0.64 -23.18 -1.39
C ASN A 983 -0.90 -23.20 0.13
N SER A 984 0.12 -23.01 0.96
CA SER A 984 0.02 -22.96 2.43
C SER A 984 -0.68 -24.18 3.04
N LYS A 985 -0.44 -25.37 2.48
CA LYS A 985 -1.13 -26.60 2.85
C LYS A 985 -0.19 -27.55 3.56
N THR A 986 -0.66 -28.10 4.68
CA THR A 986 0.06 -29.14 5.42
C THR A 986 -0.79 -30.40 5.52
N CYS A 987 -0.18 -31.56 5.22
CA CYS A 987 -0.82 -32.87 5.30
C CYS A 987 0.07 -33.84 6.05
N THR A 988 -0.49 -34.57 7.03
CA THR A 988 0.28 -35.53 7.82
C THR A 988 -0.41 -36.90 7.83
N TRP A 989 0.32 -37.94 7.41
CA TRP A 989 -0.13 -39.32 7.45
C TRP A 989 0.67 -40.09 8.51
N LYS A 990 -0.03 -40.67 9.49
CA LYS A 990 0.54 -41.59 10.47
C LYS A 990 0.15 -43.01 10.11
N ILE A 991 1.13 -43.84 9.78
CA ILE A 991 0.93 -45.24 9.43
C ILE A 991 1.47 -46.09 10.57
N THR A 992 0.61 -46.94 11.13
CA THR A 992 0.99 -47.91 12.16
C THR A 992 0.72 -49.32 11.62
N ALA A 993 1.72 -50.19 11.71
CA ALA A 993 1.61 -51.60 11.36
C ALA A 993 1.75 -52.48 12.61
N ASP A 994 1.53 -53.79 12.45
CA ASP A 994 1.83 -54.76 13.51
C ASP A 994 3.31 -54.65 13.95
N PRO A 995 3.63 -54.73 15.26
CA PRO A 995 5.00 -54.63 15.76
C PRO A 995 6.02 -55.59 15.12
N SER A 996 5.57 -56.69 14.50
CA SER A 996 6.43 -57.66 13.81
C SER A 996 6.76 -57.30 12.35
N LYS A 997 6.22 -56.18 11.83
CA LYS A 997 6.35 -55.75 10.44
C LYS A 997 7.08 -54.42 10.32
N THR A 998 7.72 -54.21 9.18
CA THR A 998 8.28 -52.92 8.76
C THR A 998 7.45 -52.33 7.62
N ILE A 999 7.42 -51.01 7.51
CA ILE A 999 6.67 -50.29 6.49
C ILE A 999 7.62 -49.91 5.34
N GLN A 1000 7.19 -50.20 4.11
CA GLN A 1000 7.84 -49.77 2.89
C GLN A 1000 7.00 -48.66 2.24
N ILE A 1001 7.61 -47.50 1.97
CA ILE A 1001 6.95 -46.32 1.37
C ILE A 1001 7.48 -46.11 -0.05
N ILE A 1002 6.56 -46.00 -1.01
CA ILE A 1002 6.87 -45.96 -2.43
C ILE A 1002 6.15 -44.77 -3.06
N PHE A 1003 6.91 -43.82 -3.60
CA PHE A 1003 6.37 -42.76 -4.47
C PHE A 1003 6.36 -43.25 -5.92
N THR A 1004 5.25 -43.04 -6.63
CA THR A 1004 5.20 -43.33 -8.08
C THR A 1004 5.15 -42.07 -8.93
N ASN A 1005 4.75 -40.94 -8.35
CA ASN A 1005 4.67 -39.65 -9.01
C ASN A 1005 5.16 -38.57 -8.06
N MET A 1006 5.97 -37.64 -8.57
CA MET A 1006 6.49 -36.51 -7.81
C MET A 1006 6.57 -35.29 -8.70
N ASN A 1007 5.93 -34.20 -8.29
CA ASN A 1007 6.01 -32.89 -8.93
C ASN A 1007 5.64 -31.82 -7.89
N LEU A 1008 6.60 -31.50 -7.02
CA LEU A 1008 6.55 -30.37 -6.10
C LEU A 1008 7.40 -29.22 -6.65
N GLN A 1009 7.24 -28.02 -6.09
CA GLN A 1009 8.14 -26.91 -6.36
C GLN A 1009 9.60 -27.34 -6.14
N ALA A 1010 10.48 -27.07 -7.10
CA ALA A 1010 11.89 -27.40 -6.99
C ALA A 1010 12.58 -26.59 -5.89
N ALA A 1011 13.73 -27.07 -5.41
CA ALA A 1011 14.56 -26.31 -4.50
C ALA A 1011 14.96 -24.96 -5.12
N ASN A 1012 14.97 -23.91 -4.30
CA ASN A 1012 15.36 -22.58 -4.75
C ASN A 1012 16.87 -22.52 -5.05
N PHE A 1013 17.37 -21.34 -5.46
CA PHE A 1013 18.79 -21.14 -5.77
C PHE A 1013 19.75 -21.40 -4.59
N THR A 1014 19.24 -21.45 -3.35
CA THR A 1014 20.01 -21.82 -2.15
C THR A 1014 19.98 -23.31 -1.84
N GLY A 1015 19.28 -24.13 -2.65
CA GLY A 1015 19.10 -25.57 -2.44
C GLY A 1015 18.06 -25.92 -1.38
N ALA A 1016 17.29 -24.95 -0.89
CA ALA A 1016 16.23 -25.19 0.09
C ALA A 1016 14.92 -25.52 -0.63
N CYS A 1017 14.33 -26.68 -0.32
CA CYS A 1017 13.02 -27.04 -0.81
C CYS A 1017 11.97 -26.09 -0.23
N GLN A 1018 11.21 -25.46 -1.11
CA GLN A 1018 10.16 -24.52 -0.76
C GLN A 1018 8.84 -25.25 -0.45
N ASP A 1019 8.49 -26.21 -1.31
CA ASP A 1019 7.46 -27.21 -1.04
C ASP A 1019 8.13 -28.56 -0.93
N TYR A 1020 7.77 -29.36 0.06
CA TYR A 1020 8.47 -30.61 0.30
C TYR A 1020 7.59 -31.67 0.95
N VAL A 1021 7.99 -32.92 0.76
CA VAL A 1021 7.50 -34.06 1.54
C VAL A 1021 8.64 -34.67 2.35
N GLU A 1022 8.41 -34.86 3.64
CA GLU A 1022 9.32 -35.53 4.56
C GLU A 1022 8.74 -36.86 5.03
N VAL A 1023 9.63 -37.80 5.31
CA VAL A 1023 9.28 -39.13 5.81
C VAL A 1023 10.11 -39.43 7.05
N PHE A 1024 9.47 -39.86 8.12
CA PHE A 1024 10.09 -40.19 9.41
C PHE A 1024 9.86 -41.66 9.79
N ASP A 1025 10.89 -42.25 10.39
CA ASP A 1025 10.87 -43.60 10.99
C ASP A 1025 10.51 -43.51 12.48
N GLY A 1026 9.21 -43.55 12.77
CA GLY A 1026 8.63 -43.41 14.11
C GLY A 1026 7.80 -42.13 14.31
N ASP A 1027 7.07 -42.09 15.43
CA ASP A 1027 6.10 -41.05 15.80
C ASP A 1027 6.49 -40.28 17.06
N LYS A 1028 7.73 -40.45 17.54
CA LYS A 1028 8.25 -39.82 18.77
C LYS A 1028 9.10 -38.58 18.45
N PRO A 1029 9.19 -37.61 19.38
CA PRO A 1029 10.10 -36.47 19.26
C PRO A 1029 11.53 -36.95 18.98
N GLY A 1030 12.16 -36.44 17.91
CA GLY A 1030 13.50 -36.84 17.47
C GLY A 1030 13.55 -38.11 16.60
N ALA A 1031 12.42 -38.56 16.04
CA ALA A 1031 12.37 -39.65 15.06
C ALA A 1031 13.33 -39.39 13.88
N GLN A 1032 13.94 -40.46 13.35
CA GLN A 1032 14.90 -40.32 12.25
C GLN A 1032 14.18 -39.92 10.96
N LYS A 1033 14.61 -38.81 10.36
CA LYS A 1033 14.20 -38.40 9.02
C LYS A 1033 14.80 -39.36 7.99
N LEU A 1034 13.95 -40.09 7.28
CA LEU A 1034 14.31 -40.98 6.18
C LEU A 1034 14.56 -40.21 4.88
N GLY A 1035 13.90 -39.06 4.70
CA GLY A 1035 14.16 -38.18 3.57
C GLY A 1035 13.35 -36.88 3.59
N HIS A 1036 13.79 -35.94 2.76
CA HIS A 1036 13.21 -34.62 2.52
C HIS A 1036 13.29 -34.36 1.02
N TYR A 1037 12.13 -34.27 0.35
CA TYR A 1037 12.06 -34.31 -1.11
C TYR A 1037 11.21 -33.19 -1.67
N CYS A 1038 11.67 -32.62 -2.80
CA CYS A 1038 10.97 -31.61 -3.58
C CYS A 1038 11.29 -31.75 -5.07
N GLY A 1039 10.69 -30.94 -5.93
CA GLY A 1039 10.89 -31.05 -7.38
C GLY A 1039 10.16 -32.24 -8.02
N PHE A 1040 10.68 -32.70 -9.17
CA PHE A 1040 10.06 -33.71 -10.03
C PHE A 1040 10.73 -35.09 -9.97
N THR A 1041 11.78 -35.25 -9.16
CA THR A 1041 12.51 -36.52 -9.03
C THR A 1041 11.77 -37.43 -8.06
N ILE A 1042 11.42 -38.64 -8.53
CA ILE A 1042 10.76 -39.64 -7.69
C ILE A 1042 11.75 -40.17 -6.64
N PRO A 1043 11.43 -40.07 -5.32
CA PRO A 1043 12.28 -40.59 -4.27
C PRO A 1043 12.54 -42.10 -4.37
N PRO A 1044 13.68 -42.61 -3.86
CA PRO A 1044 13.90 -44.04 -3.74
C PRO A 1044 12.89 -44.66 -2.77
N THR A 1045 12.68 -45.97 -2.88
CA THR A 1045 11.81 -46.68 -1.94
C THR A 1045 12.39 -46.65 -0.53
N LEU A 1046 11.57 -46.21 0.44
CA LEU A 1046 11.99 -46.01 1.83
C LEU A 1046 11.49 -47.15 2.70
N HIS A 1047 12.30 -47.52 3.70
CA HIS A 1047 12.00 -48.60 4.64
C HIS A 1047 12.15 -48.11 6.07
N THR A 1048 11.12 -48.31 6.88
CA THR A 1048 11.19 -48.06 8.33
C THR A 1048 11.92 -49.19 9.05
N ARG A 1049 12.56 -48.88 10.19
CA ARG A 1049 13.13 -49.90 11.08
C ARG A 1049 12.08 -50.39 12.08
N GLY A 1050 11.14 -49.51 12.42
CA GLY A 1050 9.99 -49.83 13.27
C GLY A 1050 8.73 -50.16 12.48
N ASN A 1051 7.63 -50.30 13.22
CA ASN A 1051 6.29 -50.53 12.69
C ASN A 1051 5.49 -49.22 12.50
N THR A 1052 6.14 -48.05 12.60
CA THR A 1052 5.46 -46.75 12.49
C THR A 1052 6.20 -45.86 11.50
N ALA A 1053 5.45 -45.21 10.62
CA ALA A 1053 5.95 -44.21 9.69
C ALA A 1053 5.10 -42.94 9.76
N VAL A 1054 5.74 -41.78 9.66
CA VAL A 1054 5.06 -40.49 9.54
C VAL A 1054 5.49 -39.82 8.25
N ILE A 1055 4.53 -39.36 7.46
CA ILE A 1055 4.76 -38.64 6.21
C ILE A 1055 4.15 -37.25 6.36
N THR A 1056 4.92 -36.20 6.11
CA THR A 1056 4.48 -34.80 6.22
C THR A 1056 4.72 -34.09 4.90
N PHE A 1057 3.67 -33.50 4.33
CA PHE A 1057 3.76 -32.63 3.15
C PHE A 1057 3.49 -31.19 3.56
N VAL A 1058 4.32 -30.25 3.10
CA VAL A 1058 4.21 -28.80 3.36
C VAL A 1058 4.36 -28.04 2.04
N SER A 1059 3.43 -27.13 1.75
CA SER A 1059 3.54 -26.15 0.66
C SER A 1059 3.58 -24.71 1.18
N ASN A 1060 4.28 -23.82 0.47
CA ASN A 1060 4.37 -22.40 0.75
C ASN A 1060 3.19 -21.60 0.15
N HIS A 1061 3.15 -20.29 0.37
CA HIS A 1061 2.09 -19.40 -0.14
C HIS A 1061 2.28 -18.95 -1.60
N ILE A 1062 3.42 -19.25 -2.23
CA ILE A 1062 3.87 -18.59 -3.46
C ILE A 1062 3.49 -19.40 -4.71
N THR A 1063 3.96 -20.65 -4.82
CA THR A 1063 3.76 -21.46 -6.03
C THR A 1063 3.39 -22.89 -5.66
N ASN A 1064 2.62 -23.54 -6.52
CA ASN A 1064 2.29 -24.96 -6.40
C ASN A 1064 2.61 -25.71 -7.69
N ALA A 1065 2.53 -27.04 -7.61
CA ALA A 1065 2.76 -27.95 -8.72
C ALA A 1065 1.74 -29.09 -8.69
N LYS A 1066 1.89 -30.09 -9.59
CA LYS A 1066 0.89 -31.17 -9.72
C LYS A 1066 0.75 -32.02 -8.47
N GLY A 1067 1.78 -32.10 -7.63
CA GLY A 1067 1.76 -32.88 -6.40
C GLY A 1067 2.40 -34.26 -6.54
N PHE A 1068 2.01 -35.17 -5.65
CA PHE A 1068 2.57 -36.52 -5.59
C PHE A 1068 1.51 -37.56 -5.28
N TYR A 1069 1.83 -38.80 -5.65
CA TYR A 1069 1.12 -40.00 -5.21
C TYR A 1069 2.12 -41.07 -4.82
N GLY A 1070 1.82 -41.75 -3.73
CA GLY A 1070 2.55 -42.89 -3.23
C GLY A 1070 1.65 -43.88 -2.52
N HIS A 1071 2.22 -45.05 -2.23
CA HIS A 1071 1.57 -46.11 -1.49
C HIS A 1071 2.54 -46.74 -0.50
N TRP A 1072 1.99 -47.36 0.54
CA TRP A 1072 2.76 -48.15 1.49
C TRP A 1072 2.33 -49.61 1.50
N ARG A 1073 3.26 -50.46 1.93
CA ARG A 1073 3.01 -51.87 2.18
C ARG A 1073 3.88 -52.36 3.32
N THR A 1074 3.38 -53.34 4.07
CA THR A 1074 4.08 -53.92 5.21
C THR A 1074 4.80 -55.20 4.81
N ASN A 1075 6.06 -55.33 5.24
CA ASN A 1075 6.87 -56.52 5.03
C ASN A 1075 7.07 -57.25 6.37
N ALA A 1076 6.92 -58.57 6.36
CA ALA A 1076 7.28 -59.41 7.49
C ALA A 1076 8.81 -59.40 7.68
N THR A 1077 9.26 -59.25 8.92
CA THR A 1077 10.69 -59.24 9.26
C THR A 1077 11.33 -60.62 9.10
N ASN A 1078 11.71 -61.00 7.87
CA ASN A 1078 12.55 -62.18 7.65
C ASN A 1078 14.04 -61.79 7.72
N ILE A 1079 14.70 -62.20 8.81
CA ILE A 1079 16.16 -62.14 8.95
C ILE A 1079 16.78 -63.19 8.02
N ILE A 1080 17.25 -62.80 6.83
CA ILE A 1080 18.10 -63.67 5.99
C ILE A 1080 19.22 -62.84 5.32
N ASN A 1081 20.45 -63.11 5.77
CA ASN A 1081 21.70 -62.84 5.05
C ASN A 1081 21.75 -63.61 3.71
N VAL A 1082 22.63 -63.17 2.78
CA VAL A 1082 23.23 -63.90 1.60
C VAL A 1082 22.83 -63.28 0.24
N PRO A 1083 23.65 -63.28 -0.85
CA PRO A 1083 25.09 -62.99 -1.07
C PRO A 1083 25.35 -62.00 -2.25
N GLN A 1084 26.59 -61.54 -2.40
CA GLN A 1084 27.07 -60.70 -3.52
C GLN A 1084 27.25 -61.49 -4.84
N THR A 1085 26.80 -60.91 -5.96
CA THR A 1085 27.26 -61.22 -7.33
C THR A 1085 28.46 -60.33 -7.70
N PRO A 1086 29.38 -60.79 -8.59
CA PRO A 1086 30.68 -60.16 -8.73
C PRO A 1086 30.62 -58.80 -9.45
N PRO A 1087 31.39 -57.80 -8.99
CA PRO A 1087 31.44 -56.47 -9.59
C PRO A 1087 32.20 -56.48 -10.92
N LYS A 1088 31.87 -55.50 -11.78
CA LYS A 1088 32.54 -55.29 -13.07
C LYS A 1088 34.00 -54.86 -12.85
N PRO A 1089 34.93 -55.14 -13.78
CA PRO A 1089 36.38 -55.10 -13.53
C PRO A 1089 37.01 -53.72 -13.19
N TRP A 1090 36.22 -52.66 -13.10
CA TRP A 1090 36.68 -51.27 -12.95
C TRP A 1090 36.10 -50.54 -11.73
N GLU A 1091 35.18 -51.14 -10.95
CA GLU A 1091 34.59 -50.50 -9.75
C GLU A 1091 35.58 -50.33 -8.57
N ASN A 1092 36.80 -50.86 -8.68
CA ASN A 1092 37.83 -50.81 -7.63
C ASN A 1092 39.09 -50.01 -8.01
N VAL A 1093 39.04 -49.17 -9.05
CA VAL A 1093 40.18 -48.30 -9.37
C VAL A 1093 40.11 -47.02 -8.53
N ASN A 1094 40.65 -47.07 -7.32
CA ASN A 1094 40.87 -45.88 -6.50
C ASN A 1094 42.01 -45.05 -7.10
N ILE A 1095 41.69 -43.83 -7.57
CA ILE A 1095 42.70 -42.81 -7.87
C ILE A 1095 43.03 -42.15 -6.54
N ASN A 1096 44.15 -42.53 -5.93
CA ASN A 1096 44.61 -41.92 -4.69
C ASN A 1096 45.15 -40.52 -4.99
N PHE A 1097 44.33 -39.50 -4.78
CA PHE A 1097 44.79 -38.12 -4.66
C PHE A 1097 45.73 -38.00 -3.43
N PRO A 1098 46.67 -37.04 -3.41
CA PRO A 1098 47.65 -36.94 -2.33
C PRO A 1098 46.96 -36.85 -0.96
N ALA A 1099 47.29 -37.77 -0.06
CA ALA A 1099 46.53 -38.04 1.17
C ALA A 1099 46.66 -36.98 2.29
N ASN A 1100 47.38 -35.88 2.08
CA ASN A 1100 47.58 -34.83 3.09
C ASN A 1100 47.23 -33.46 2.49
N CYS A 1101 45.95 -33.09 2.57
CA CYS A 1101 45.48 -31.74 2.26
C CYS A 1101 44.92 -31.04 3.52
N ASP A 1102 45.48 -31.35 4.70
CA ASP A 1102 45.22 -30.59 5.93
C ASP A 1102 46.23 -29.42 6.02
N GLN A 1103 45.68 -28.20 5.96
CA GLN A 1103 46.30 -26.93 6.38
C GLN A 1103 47.64 -26.52 5.75
N GLN A 1104 47.60 -25.56 4.82
CA GLN A 1104 48.47 -24.37 4.79
C GLN A 1104 48.09 -23.46 3.60
N PHE A 1105 47.35 -22.38 3.84
CA PHE A 1105 47.55 -21.15 3.04
C PHE A 1105 48.28 -20.15 3.93
N ILE A 1106 49.61 -20.24 3.86
CA ILE A 1106 50.55 -19.28 4.44
C ILE A 1106 50.41 -17.97 3.67
N SER A 1107 50.06 -16.91 4.39
CA SER A 1107 50.38 -15.53 4.03
C SER A 1107 51.86 -15.42 3.68
N THR A 1108 52.22 -14.96 2.49
CA THR A 1108 53.27 -13.95 2.29
C THR A 1108 53.45 -13.60 0.81
N THR A 1109 53.64 -12.30 0.59
CA THR A 1109 54.17 -11.64 -0.60
C THR A 1109 55.46 -12.30 -1.10
N GLY A 1110 55.41 -13.03 -2.23
CA GLY A 1110 56.60 -13.59 -2.87
C GLY A 1110 56.26 -14.33 -4.17
N SER A 1111 56.65 -13.78 -5.31
CA SER A 1111 56.29 -14.22 -6.66
C SER A 1111 56.96 -15.52 -7.17
N SER A 1112 57.23 -16.53 -6.33
CA SER A 1112 58.14 -17.64 -6.71
C SER A 1112 57.67 -19.08 -6.45
N GLN A 1113 56.38 -19.37 -6.21
CA GLN A 1113 55.96 -20.76 -5.92
C GLN A 1113 54.60 -21.22 -6.49
N LEU A 1114 54.33 -21.03 -7.79
CA LEU A 1114 53.15 -21.62 -8.47
C LEU A 1114 53.55 -22.76 -9.43
N ASN A 1115 54.29 -23.76 -8.92
CA ASN A 1115 54.91 -24.80 -9.75
C ASN A 1115 53.90 -25.79 -10.37
N TRP A 1116 52.67 -25.89 -9.86
CA TRP A 1116 51.58 -26.75 -10.36
C TRP A 1116 50.77 -26.11 -11.52
N HIS A 1117 51.06 -24.86 -11.85
CA HIS A 1117 50.40 -24.09 -12.89
C HIS A 1117 50.90 -24.54 -14.27
N ALA A 1118 49.98 -24.94 -15.15
CA ALA A 1118 50.28 -25.53 -16.43
C ALA A 1118 49.86 -24.64 -17.60
N SER A 1119 50.80 -24.29 -18.49
CA SER A 1119 50.52 -23.64 -19.76
C SER A 1119 50.25 -24.69 -20.82
N ILE A 1120 49.01 -24.75 -21.31
CA ILE A 1120 48.61 -25.63 -22.40
C ILE A 1120 48.90 -24.91 -23.72
N GLN A 1121 49.77 -25.50 -24.52
CA GLN A 1121 50.18 -24.95 -25.81
C GLN A 1121 49.81 -25.91 -26.94
N SER A 1122 49.35 -25.36 -28.06
CA SER A 1122 49.09 -26.14 -29.27
C SER A 1122 49.83 -25.53 -30.47
N ARG A 1123 50.14 -26.37 -31.46
CA ARG A 1123 50.67 -25.92 -32.76
C ARG A 1123 49.76 -26.39 -33.87
N SER A 1124 49.44 -25.50 -34.81
CA SER A 1124 48.58 -25.89 -35.94
C SER A 1124 49.30 -26.76 -36.98
N ARG A 1125 50.65 -26.76 -37.03
CA ARG A 1125 51.47 -27.60 -37.94
C ARG A 1125 52.81 -28.01 -37.31
N PRO A 1126 53.42 -29.15 -37.69
CA PRO A 1126 54.63 -29.69 -37.04
C PRO A 1126 55.85 -28.76 -37.04
N TYR A 1127 55.95 -27.85 -38.01
CA TYR A 1127 57.08 -26.93 -38.22
C TYR A 1127 56.85 -25.51 -37.67
N LEU A 1128 55.68 -25.21 -37.11
CA LEU A 1128 55.36 -23.92 -36.49
C LEU A 1128 55.65 -23.96 -34.98
N PRO A 1129 55.99 -22.80 -34.36
CA PRO A 1129 56.18 -22.73 -32.92
C PRO A 1129 54.87 -23.02 -32.19
N PHE A 1130 54.98 -23.66 -31.02
CA PHE A 1130 53.84 -23.88 -30.13
C PHE A 1130 53.38 -22.55 -29.53
N LEU A 1131 52.08 -22.31 -29.58
CA LEU A 1131 51.44 -21.09 -29.06
C LEU A 1131 50.64 -21.43 -27.81
N HIS A 1132 50.66 -20.53 -26.83
CA HIS A 1132 49.84 -20.64 -25.63
C HIS A 1132 48.36 -20.56 -26.00
N ARG A 1133 47.57 -21.55 -25.56
CA ARG A 1133 46.14 -21.65 -25.86
C ARG A 1133 45.30 -21.41 -24.62
N CYS A 1134 45.65 -22.07 -23.52
CA CYS A 1134 44.92 -22.01 -22.27
C CYS A 1134 45.81 -22.33 -21.07
N VAL A 1135 45.25 -22.13 -19.89
CA VAL A 1135 45.85 -22.47 -18.60
C VAL A 1135 45.09 -23.63 -17.97
N GLY A 1136 45.81 -24.51 -17.26
CA GLY A 1136 45.24 -25.59 -16.46
C GLY A 1136 46.05 -25.85 -15.19
N SER A 1137 45.51 -26.69 -14.32
CA SER A 1137 46.10 -27.02 -13.03
C SER A 1137 46.43 -28.51 -12.94
N LEU A 1138 47.65 -28.84 -12.51
CA LEU A 1138 48.03 -30.24 -12.25
C LEU A 1138 47.36 -30.74 -10.98
N ILE A 1139 46.38 -31.65 -11.11
CA ILE A 1139 45.63 -32.23 -9.98
C ILE A 1139 46.08 -33.65 -9.62
N HIS A 1140 46.86 -34.26 -10.51
CA HIS A 1140 47.56 -35.52 -10.29
C HIS A 1140 48.82 -35.53 -11.15
N SER A 1141 49.83 -36.35 -10.83
CA SER A 1141 51.13 -36.41 -11.55
C SER A 1141 51.07 -36.61 -13.09
N GLN A 1142 49.89 -36.89 -13.66
CA GLN A 1142 49.63 -37.01 -15.10
C GLN A 1142 48.30 -36.40 -15.55
N TRP A 1143 47.54 -35.75 -14.66
CA TRP A 1143 46.22 -35.21 -15.02
C TRP A 1143 46.17 -33.72 -14.76
N ILE A 1144 45.78 -32.99 -15.80
CA ILE A 1144 45.50 -31.57 -15.78
C ILE A 1144 43.99 -31.36 -15.76
N LEU A 1145 43.52 -30.50 -14.86
CA LEU A 1145 42.18 -29.95 -14.89
C LEU A 1145 42.19 -28.62 -15.63
N LEU A 1146 41.28 -28.46 -16.58
CA LEU A 1146 41.17 -27.27 -17.42
C LEU A 1146 39.72 -27.05 -17.85
N PRO A 1147 39.37 -25.85 -18.35
CA PRO A 1147 38.07 -25.62 -18.97
C PRO A 1147 37.87 -26.51 -20.21
N ALA A 1148 36.65 -26.98 -20.45
CA ALA A 1148 36.35 -27.82 -21.60
C ALA A 1148 36.43 -27.07 -22.94
N HIS A 1149 36.04 -25.78 -22.96
CA HIS A 1149 36.14 -24.94 -24.16
C HIS A 1149 37.58 -24.80 -24.66
N CYS A 1150 38.57 -24.92 -23.77
CA CYS A 1150 39.99 -24.84 -24.09
C CYS A 1150 40.49 -25.96 -25.00
N ILE A 1151 39.76 -27.06 -25.15
CA ILE A 1151 40.09 -28.21 -26.00
C ILE A 1151 38.98 -28.53 -27.01
N GLU A 1152 37.98 -27.65 -27.12
CA GLU A 1152 36.76 -27.91 -27.90
C GLU A 1152 37.01 -27.99 -29.41
N SER A 1153 37.98 -27.24 -29.91
CA SER A 1153 38.19 -26.99 -31.34
C SER A 1153 39.38 -27.70 -31.98
N ASP A 1154 40.04 -28.66 -31.32
CA ASP A 1154 41.18 -29.40 -31.91
C ASP A 1154 41.29 -30.85 -31.39
N GLU A 1155 41.04 -31.83 -32.24
CA GLU A 1155 41.07 -33.26 -31.86
C GLU A 1155 42.47 -33.90 -31.96
N ASN A 1156 43.47 -33.19 -32.50
CA ASN A 1156 44.79 -33.77 -32.73
C ASN A 1156 45.75 -33.57 -31.55
N LEU A 1157 45.72 -34.49 -30.59
CA LEU A 1157 46.52 -34.45 -29.36
C LEU A 1157 48.05 -34.42 -29.55
N ASP A 1158 48.58 -34.95 -30.65
CA ASP A 1158 50.03 -34.93 -30.97
C ASP A 1158 50.58 -33.52 -31.25
N SER A 1159 49.67 -32.56 -31.41
CA SER A 1159 49.96 -31.15 -31.61
C SER A 1159 49.96 -30.32 -30.31
N TRP A 1160 49.69 -30.96 -29.17
CA TRP A 1160 49.59 -30.32 -27.87
C TRP A 1160 50.78 -30.65 -26.98
N ARG A 1161 51.18 -29.69 -26.17
CA ARG A 1161 52.11 -29.89 -25.06
C ARG A 1161 51.68 -29.04 -23.87
N VAL A 1162 51.94 -29.56 -22.68
CA VAL A 1162 51.69 -28.88 -21.43
C VAL A 1162 53.03 -28.54 -20.80
N CYS A 1163 53.29 -27.25 -20.61
CA CYS A 1163 54.54 -26.73 -20.06
C CYS A 1163 54.32 -26.19 -18.64
N PHE A 1164 55.26 -26.47 -17.74
CA PHE A 1164 55.23 -25.97 -16.36
C PHE A 1164 56.40 -25.02 -16.13
N ALA A 1165 56.15 -23.90 -15.46
CA ALA A 1165 57.19 -22.95 -15.07
C ALA A 1165 57.76 -23.31 -13.71
N SER A 1166 59.02 -23.73 -13.70
CA SER A 1166 59.89 -23.65 -12.53
C SER A 1166 61.08 -22.81 -12.94
N ASP A 1167 61.52 -21.89 -12.08
CA ASP A 1167 62.37 -20.71 -12.36
C ASP A 1167 63.72 -20.92 -13.09
N THR A 1168 64.03 -22.07 -13.69
CA THR A 1168 65.24 -22.23 -14.52
C THR A 1168 65.14 -23.09 -15.80
N VAL A 1169 64.13 -23.94 -16.04
CA VAL A 1169 63.95 -24.63 -17.34
C VAL A 1169 62.49 -25.06 -17.50
N GLU A 1170 61.81 -24.62 -18.57
CA GLU A 1170 60.46 -25.09 -18.91
C GLU A 1170 60.46 -26.60 -19.16
N LYS A 1171 59.66 -27.36 -18.40
CA LYS A 1171 59.42 -28.78 -18.66
C LYS A 1171 58.09 -28.92 -19.38
N CYS A 1172 58.14 -29.24 -20.67
CA CYS A 1172 56.95 -29.48 -21.49
C CYS A 1172 56.74 -30.99 -21.73
N VAL A 1173 55.51 -31.48 -21.56
CA VAL A 1173 55.12 -32.88 -21.74
C VAL A 1173 53.98 -32.96 -22.75
N GLY A 1174 54.00 -33.95 -23.64
CA GLY A 1174 52.91 -34.17 -24.60
C GLY A 1174 51.64 -34.70 -23.93
N THR A 1175 50.53 -34.69 -24.64
CA THR A 1175 49.24 -35.20 -24.16
C THR A 1175 48.75 -36.31 -25.07
N ASP A 1176 48.16 -37.35 -24.50
CA ASP A 1176 47.76 -38.56 -25.23
C ASP A 1176 46.27 -38.91 -25.07
N ALA A 1177 45.57 -38.29 -24.11
CA ALA A 1177 44.12 -38.38 -23.98
C ALA A 1177 43.52 -37.11 -23.36
N PHE A 1178 42.24 -36.85 -23.64
CA PHE A 1178 41.45 -35.89 -22.90
C PHE A 1178 40.03 -36.42 -22.67
N ILE A 1179 39.37 -35.89 -21.65
CA ILE A 1179 38.00 -36.23 -21.28
C ILE A 1179 37.28 -34.91 -21.01
N ARG A 1180 36.15 -34.68 -21.68
CA ARG A 1180 35.26 -33.55 -21.42
C ARG A 1180 34.07 -34.04 -20.59
N HIS A 1181 33.51 -33.16 -19.77
CA HIS A 1181 32.23 -33.44 -19.11
C HIS A 1181 31.14 -33.73 -20.15
N GLU A 1182 30.32 -34.75 -19.91
CA GLU A 1182 29.38 -35.28 -20.89
C GLU A 1182 28.26 -34.27 -21.24
N ASP A 1183 27.88 -33.45 -20.28
CA ASP A 1183 26.90 -32.36 -20.43
C ASP A 1183 27.54 -31.01 -20.82
N PHE A 1184 28.79 -31.00 -21.28
CA PHE A 1184 29.40 -29.78 -21.81
C PHE A 1184 28.68 -29.36 -23.10
N ALA A 1185 28.00 -28.22 -23.06
CA ALA A 1185 27.30 -27.65 -24.20
C ALA A 1185 27.85 -26.26 -24.51
N SER A 1186 28.52 -26.10 -25.66
CA SER A 1186 28.90 -24.79 -26.19
C SER A 1186 27.73 -24.19 -26.98
N SER A 1187 26.83 -23.49 -26.29
CA SER A 1187 25.74 -22.78 -26.95
C SER A 1187 26.01 -21.27 -27.07
N GLN A 1188 25.39 -20.68 -28.09
CA GLN A 1188 25.63 -19.37 -28.69
C GLN A 1188 25.37 -18.14 -27.78
N ASP A 1189 25.14 -18.33 -26.48
CA ASP A 1189 24.79 -17.28 -25.50
C ASP A 1189 25.87 -17.05 -24.41
N ASN A 1190 27.12 -17.48 -24.64
CA ASN A 1190 28.27 -17.29 -23.72
C ASN A 1190 28.13 -17.89 -22.31
N ALA A 1191 27.14 -18.76 -22.05
CA ALA A 1191 27.00 -19.47 -20.79
C ALA A 1191 27.63 -20.86 -20.87
N TYR A 1192 28.90 -20.99 -20.49
CA TYR A 1192 29.63 -22.27 -20.49
C TYR A 1192 29.18 -23.17 -19.31
N PHE A 1193 28.11 -23.93 -19.51
CA PHE A 1193 27.64 -24.92 -18.53
C PHE A 1193 28.53 -26.18 -18.55
N HIS A 1194 28.90 -26.66 -17.36
CA HIS A 1194 29.77 -27.84 -17.18
C HIS A 1194 31.10 -27.75 -17.96
N ASP A 1195 31.71 -26.56 -17.98
CA ASP A 1195 32.95 -26.22 -18.68
C ASP A 1195 34.20 -26.80 -18.01
N ILE A 1196 34.30 -28.12 -17.98
CA ILE A 1196 35.38 -28.83 -17.31
C ILE A 1196 35.86 -30.02 -18.13
N ALA A 1197 37.18 -30.15 -18.22
CA ALA A 1197 37.84 -31.25 -18.88
C ALA A 1197 39.08 -31.69 -18.10
N LEU A 1198 39.43 -32.95 -18.32
CA LEU A 1198 40.67 -33.57 -17.86
C LEU A 1198 41.55 -33.86 -19.06
N LEU A 1199 42.81 -33.43 -19.00
CA LEU A 1199 43.82 -33.70 -20.01
C LEU A 1199 44.90 -34.60 -19.41
N HIS A 1200 45.14 -35.73 -20.05
CA HIS A 1200 46.13 -36.70 -19.63
C HIS A 1200 47.48 -36.41 -20.28
N LEU A 1201 48.53 -36.48 -19.48
CA LEU A 1201 49.91 -36.28 -19.91
C LEU A 1201 50.54 -37.62 -20.30
N SER A 1202 51.16 -37.64 -21.48
CA SER A 1202 51.87 -38.80 -22.03
C SER A 1202 52.97 -39.35 -21.10
N GLU A 1203 53.48 -38.54 -20.18
CA GLU A 1203 54.47 -38.93 -19.19
C GLU A 1203 54.18 -38.34 -17.80
N LYS A 1204 54.62 -39.03 -16.75
CA LYS A 1204 54.55 -38.56 -15.36
C LYS A 1204 55.44 -37.34 -15.15
N VAL A 1205 54.87 -36.29 -14.56
CA VAL A 1205 55.61 -35.09 -14.20
C VAL A 1205 55.91 -35.11 -12.71
N SER A 1206 57.18 -34.88 -12.35
CA SER A 1206 57.66 -34.81 -10.97
C SER A 1206 57.37 -33.44 -10.32
N ILE A 1207 56.15 -32.94 -10.49
CA ILE A 1207 55.64 -31.71 -9.89
C ILE A 1207 54.52 -32.12 -8.94
N ASN A 1208 54.51 -31.50 -7.76
CA ASN A 1208 53.46 -31.78 -6.77
C ASN A 1208 52.13 -31.17 -7.27
N PRO A 1209 51.06 -31.98 -7.41
CA PRO A 1209 49.77 -31.48 -7.85
C PRO A 1209 49.08 -30.64 -6.77
N VAL A 1210 48.17 -29.77 -7.20
CA VAL A 1210 47.28 -29.00 -6.32
C VAL A 1210 46.10 -29.85 -5.85
N CYS A 1211 45.67 -29.64 -4.61
CA CYS A 1211 44.54 -30.34 -4.02
C CYS A 1211 43.20 -29.84 -4.61
N LEU A 1212 42.25 -30.75 -4.78
CA LEU A 1212 40.84 -30.42 -5.01
C LEU A 1212 40.10 -30.35 -3.66
N PRO A 1213 39.18 -29.39 -3.48
CA PRO A 1213 38.39 -29.30 -2.25
C PRO A 1213 37.39 -30.47 -2.15
N ASN A 1214 37.07 -30.88 -0.91
CA ASN A 1214 36.05 -31.89 -0.66
C ASN A 1214 34.64 -31.28 -0.88
N SER A 1215 33.67 -32.12 -1.24
CA SER A 1215 32.38 -31.75 -1.86
C SER A 1215 31.37 -30.97 -1.00
N GLU A 1216 31.80 -30.32 0.09
CA GLU A 1216 30.90 -29.58 1.01
C GLU A 1216 31.45 -28.23 1.52
N GLU A 1217 32.59 -27.75 1.06
CA GLU A 1217 33.10 -26.44 1.50
C GLU A 1217 32.55 -25.27 0.69
N THR A 1218 31.75 -24.41 1.33
CA THR A 1218 31.46 -23.05 0.85
C THR A 1218 32.44 -22.05 1.46
N ILE A 1219 33.23 -21.39 0.62
CA ILE A 1219 34.04 -20.23 1.02
C ILE A 1219 33.10 -19.10 1.46
N SER A 1220 33.28 -18.60 2.69
CA SER A 1220 32.49 -17.50 3.24
C SER A 1220 32.80 -16.17 2.54
N THR A 1221 31.80 -15.30 2.39
CA THR A 1221 31.99 -13.93 1.87
C THR A 1221 32.91 -13.13 2.81
N GLY A 1222 34.12 -12.80 2.36
CA GLY A 1222 35.11 -12.03 3.11
C GLY A 1222 36.56 -12.51 2.94
N GLU A 1223 36.80 -13.70 2.40
CA GLU A 1223 38.15 -14.22 2.13
C GLU A 1223 38.69 -13.77 0.76
N ILE A 1224 39.98 -13.42 0.71
CA ILE A 1224 40.66 -12.94 -0.52
C ILE A 1224 41.12 -14.15 -1.33
N CYS A 1225 40.46 -14.39 -2.47
CA CYS A 1225 40.92 -15.37 -3.46
C CYS A 1225 41.96 -14.73 -4.39
N TYR A 1226 43.02 -15.48 -4.72
CA TYR A 1226 44.03 -15.08 -5.68
C TYR A 1226 43.85 -15.85 -6.98
N TRP A 1227 43.71 -15.13 -8.10
CA TRP A 1227 43.80 -15.72 -9.43
C TRP A 1227 45.25 -15.66 -9.92
N ALA A 1228 45.73 -16.75 -10.54
CA ALA A 1228 47.01 -16.80 -11.20
C ALA A 1228 46.83 -17.30 -12.63
N GLY A 1229 47.35 -16.54 -13.61
CA GLY A 1229 47.21 -16.85 -15.03
C GLY A 1229 48.36 -16.29 -15.86
N TRP A 1230 48.48 -16.77 -17.10
CA TRP A 1230 49.39 -16.24 -18.11
C TRP A 1230 48.57 -15.33 -19.02
N ALA A 1231 48.95 -14.06 -19.15
CA ALA A 1231 48.25 -13.10 -20.00
C ALA A 1231 49.23 -12.46 -20.99
N ALA A 1232 48.75 -12.13 -22.19
CA ALA A 1232 49.53 -11.35 -23.15
C ALA A 1232 49.56 -9.89 -22.69
N ALA A 1233 50.74 -9.33 -22.42
CA ALA A 1233 50.89 -7.91 -22.12
C ALA A 1233 50.68 -7.07 -23.39
N GLU A 1234 49.91 -5.98 -23.29
CA GLU A 1234 49.44 -5.16 -24.43
C GLU A 1234 50.53 -4.45 -25.26
N THR A 1235 51.82 -4.57 -24.91
CA THR A 1235 52.92 -3.96 -25.66
C THR A 1235 53.84 -5.00 -26.29
N GLY A 1236 53.38 -5.61 -27.39
CA GLY A 1236 54.20 -6.17 -28.48
C GLY A 1236 55.34 -7.15 -28.11
N GLY A 1237 55.07 -8.45 -28.25
CA GLY A 1237 56.13 -9.46 -28.42
C GLY A 1237 55.67 -10.88 -28.14
N MET A 1238 55.68 -11.74 -29.17
CA MET A 1238 55.71 -13.20 -28.96
C MET A 1238 56.94 -13.49 -28.08
N ASN A 1239 56.72 -14.07 -26.89
CA ASN A 1239 57.71 -14.55 -25.88
C ASN A 1239 57.81 -13.80 -24.54
N GLY A 1240 56.86 -12.95 -24.15
CA GLY A 1240 56.82 -12.38 -22.79
C GLY A 1240 55.94 -13.21 -21.83
N HIS A 1241 56.54 -13.90 -20.86
CA HIS A 1241 55.82 -14.57 -19.77
C HIS A 1241 55.76 -13.66 -18.55
N ALA A 1242 54.57 -13.18 -18.20
CA ALA A 1242 54.32 -12.45 -16.96
C ALA A 1242 53.21 -13.15 -16.18
N THR A 1243 53.53 -13.58 -14.96
CA THR A 1243 52.57 -14.11 -13.99
C THR A 1243 51.97 -12.93 -13.22
N PHE A 1244 50.67 -12.71 -13.35
CA PHE A 1244 49.95 -11.68 -12.58
C PHE A 1244 49.18 -12.34 -11.43
N GLN A 1245 49.24 -11.73 -10.24
CA GLN A 1245 48.46 -12.11 -9.07
C GLN A 1245 47.61 -10.91 -8.66
N LEU A 1246 46.29 -11.00 -8.84
CA LEU A 1246 45.33 -9.95 -8.51
C LEU A 1246 44.37 -10.43 -7.40
N PRO A 1247 44.10 -9.64 -6.35
CA PRO A 1247 43.05 -9.92 -5.39
C PRO A 1247 41.68 -9.54 -5.97
N VAL A 1248 40.69 -10.43 -5.88
CA VAL A 1248 39.33 -10.23 -6.43
C VAL A 1248 38.29 -10.30 -5.30
N PRO A 1249 37.27 -9.42 -5.23
CA PRO A 1249 36.35 -9.39 -4.08
C PRO A 1249 35.36 -10.54 -3.98
N THR A 1250 35.20 -11.39 -5.00
CA THR A 1250 34.24 -12.50 -4.96
C THR A 1250 34.63 -13.59 -5.96
N CYS A 1251 34.89 -14.82 -5.48
CA CYS A 1251 34.92 -16.02 -6.31
C CYS A 1251 34.01 -17.08 -5.70
N ARG A 1252 32.99 -17.53 -6.43
CA ARG A 1252 32.33 -18.82 -6.19
C ARG A 1252 32.55 -19.67 -7.43
N MET A 1253 33.44 -20.66 -7.33
CA MET A 1253 33.44 -21.81 -8.23
C MET A 1253 32.89 -23.00 -7.44
N LYS A 1254 31.93 -23.72 -8.03
CA LYS A 1254 31.38 -24.95 -7.44
C LYS A 1254 31.64 -26.08 -8.44
N LEU A 1255 32.49 -27.03 -8.05
CA LEU A 1255 32.68 -28.28 -8.77
C LEU A 1255 31.51 -29.20 -8.40
N ALA A 1256 30.61 -29.45 -9.35
CA ALA A 1256 29.56 -30.46 -9.20
C ALA A 1256 30.09 -31.78 -9.78
N VAL A 1257 30.25 -32.79 -8.93
CA VAL A 1257 30.39 -34.19 -9.36
C VAL A 1257 28.98 -34.78 -9.35
N SER A 1258 28.47 -35.15 -10.52
CA SER A 1258 27.17 -35.79 -10.68
C SER A 1258 27.31 -37.31 -10.53
N PRO A 1259 26.58 -37.98 -9.62
CA PRO A 1259 26.48 -39.44 -9.63
C PRO A 1259 25.29 -39.85 -10.50
N VAL A 1260 25.35 -39.60 -11.80
CA VAL A 1260 24.37 -40.16 -12.75
C VAL A 1260 25.11 -40.95 -13.83
N SER A 1261 24.76 -42.23 -13.88
CA SER A 1261 25.38 -43.32 -14.63
C SER A 1261 26.58 -43.95 -13.91
N GLY A 1262 26.52 -45.27 -13.70
CA GLY A 1262 27.49 -46.03 -12.91
C GLY A 1262 28.88 -46.16 -13.55
N ARG A 1263 29.59 -45.05 -13.75
CA ARG A 1263 31.04 -44.95 -13.99
C ARG A 1263 31.55 -43.63 -13.42
N THR A 1264 32.62 -43.71 -12.62
CA THR A 1264 33.29 -42.57 -12.00
C THR A 1264 33.96 -41.68 -13.04
N ILE A 1265 33.52 -40.42 -13.13
CA ILE A 1265 34.34 -39.20 -13.02
C ILE A 1265 33.58 -38.26 -12.08
#